data_AF-C4JMQ5-F1
#
_entry.id   AF-C4JMQ5-F1
#
_cell.length_a   1.000
_cell.length_b   1.000
_cell.length_c   1.000
_cell.angle_alpha   90.00
_cell.angle_beta   90.00
_cell.angle_gamma   90.00
#
_symmetry.space_group_name_H-M   'P 1'
#
loop_
_entity.id
_entity.type
_entity.pdbx_description
1 polymer ?
#
loop_
_entity_poly.entity_id
_entity_poly.type
_entity_poly.pdbx_seq_one_letter_code
_entity_poly.pdbx_strand_id
1 'polypeptide(L)'
;MGAALTSPVFKDYGEFFMNSSNILTVPYQNVTAAFRVPVAINSTAINGFDWTQPYPGSRIDGHTANLQVAQEMALSASLVENATTVLSSLTFGIPDSMTSRGHPLAMDPSWYICRHVFISTKPDAKQAVDGGSKCGFLSQSCRADLKTSLTQDWGQAADGTMCSALGFDAIPRSCQASFGLARQDVMAFDAAFVANTTLGPAQTSKEQQLYSWRIGTGYHDPGDARAYALAANRTYLVATVWGYSQSAKSIKVPEVSFGCLSSGASYVPPPPAPSSSSPTSTAVSTAASTTASTFTSVPSPTAIRNKAAFGDDMSKAKVNIRDGIYTSGMTVMRAFNKGAIFGNIQISTLAFRDDFSSDTMGKWTIIDGKYQVSSNAVVLSASPIAKALTTGLISKDLVYEADIFIDSASGNGDGGFIFRVSNAKAGPDSYNGYYAGIGNGLVVLGRADSNWNRLKTVQAADIKAGQKHHLMIRARGDSISVYVDDLNTPRMVVKDGKYATGLSGIRAYMTTLSMQRVQDEDKQLDPSFIWILQLLYTSQSTVLAGRLLTHSGPSSFLWLISNIMLPLLFMTVFLAAGVTANKAAAKYQALFFYQLYRLEVDAHGLANSRMAPGCVKAGGVCDLEAFIKEVCTVKKKPKRDASGNIIRLPNGKPELLMEPDLAKIVWAHVGEGADLDVFSTEFDKSGFSGNFDNTKIFKGWNQKDTFETVMTEAADIGTKAIAKLKAEGREPADDRVNKMIAALKTHGDARRYDQARMITTAFQNEMNKRRFTAALTAPIERPPVPGYRKIDAVQTISDNAGRAGFQKIESDVRDYVTNFNSAGLSKSHVDAIVKTQDVHNHFAQVCQT
;
A
#
# COMPACT_ATOMS: atom_id res chain seq x y z
N MET A 1 -10.32 37.60 -12.39
CA MET A 1 -10.27 36.36 -13.19
C MET A 1 -10.93 35.27 -12.36
N GLY A 2 -12.03 34.68 -12.83
CA GLY A 2 -12.71 33.60 -12.11
C GLY A 2 -11.84 32.35 -12.07
N ALA A 3 -11.91 31.58 -10.97
CA ALA A 3 -11.21 30.30 -10.87
C ALA A 3 -11.68 29.35 -12.00
N ALA A 4 -10.74 28.68 -12.67
CA ALA A 4 -11.08 27.70 -13.70
C ALA A 4 -11.88 26.54 -13.08
N LEU A 5 -12.98 26.16 -13.71
CA LEU A 5 -13.81 25.03 -13.26
C LEU A 5 -13.03 23.71 -13.42
N THR A 6 -13.09 22.87 -12.39
CA THR A 6 -12.44 21.57 -12.37
C THR A 6 -13.45 20.43 -12.19
N SER A 7 -13.11 19.27 -12.73
CA SER A 7 -13.93 18.07 -12.70
C SER A 7 -13.14 16.92 -12.06
N PRO A 8 -13.76 16.16 -11.14
CA PRO A 8 -13.15 14.95 -10.60
C PRO A 8 -13.26 13.80 -11.61
N VAL A 9 -12.17 13.04 -11.79
CA VAL A 9 -12.14 11.81 -12.58
C VAL A 9 -11.34 10.74 -11.85
N PHE A 10 -11.76 9.48 -11.91
CA PHE A 10 -10.90 8.38 -11.48
C PHE A 10 -9.72 8.25 -12.45
N LYS A 11 -8.49 8.03 -11.97
CA LYS A 11 -7.29 7.90 -12.80
C LYS A 11 -7.34 6.58 -13.58
N ASP A 12 -7.56 5.46 -12.89
CA ASP A 12 -7.64 4.14 -13.51
C ASP A 12 -8.49 3.13 -12.69
N TYR A 13 -8.62 1.92 -13.25
CA TYR A 13 -9.39 0.78 -12.72
C TYR A 13 -8.55 -0.13 -11.79
N GLY A 14 -7.37 0.29 -11.33
CA GLY A 14 -6.58 -0.46 -10.35
C GLY A 14 -7.40 -0.79 -9.10
N GLU A 15 -7.08 -1.89 -8.40
CA GLU A 15 -7.91 -2.51 -7.34
C GLU A 15 -8.26 -1.63 -6.11
N PHE A 16 -7.96 -0.34 -6.15
CA PHE A 16 -8.25 0.58 -5.06
C PHE A 16 -8.86 1.87 -5.59
N PHE A 17 -10.19 1.83 -5.71
CA PHE A 17 -10.98 3.02 -5.41
C PHE A 17 -10.63 3.61 -4.01
N MET A 18 -9.99 2.83 -3.13
CA MET A 18 -9.54 3.19 -1.78
C MET A 18 -8.39 4.21 -1.69
N ASN A 19 -7.78 4.62 -2.81
CA ASN A 19 -6.69 5.59 -2.80
C ASN A 19 -7.19 6.95 -3.30
N SER A 20 -7.12 8.00 -2.46
CA SER A 20 -7.50 9.36 -2.86
C SER A 20 -6.68 9.88 -4.03
N SER A 21 -5.44 9.40 -4.22
CA SER A 21 -4.62 9.72 -5.41
C SER A 21 -5.15 9.10 -6.71
N ASN A 22 -6.14 8.21 -6.63
CA ASN A 22 -6.88 7.71 -7.79
C ASN A 22 -7.97 8.70 -8.25
N ILE A 23 -8.24 9.80 -7.54
CA ILE A 23 -9.15 10.86 -8.02
C ILE A 23 -8.32 12.06 -8.46
N LEU A 24 -8.38 12.36 -9.75
CA LEU A 24 -7.72 13.51 -10.36
C LEU A 24 -8.70 14.66 -10.47
N THR A 25 -8.23 15.85 -10.15
CA THR A 25 -8.95 17.11 -10.41
C THR A 25 -8.43 17.69 -11.71
N VAL A 26 -9.19 17.55 -12.80
CA VAL A 26 -8.79 17.99 -14.15
C VAL A 26 -9.55 19.25 -14.58
N PRO A 27 -8.98 20.12 -15.43
CA PRO A 27 -9.71 21.26 -15.97
C PRO A 27 -10.94 20.80 -16.77
N TYR A 28 -12.14 21.29 -16.43
CA TYR A 28 -13.37 20.82 -17.08
C TYR A 28 -13.44 21.17 -18.57
N GLN A 29 -12.76 22.24 -18.99
CA GLN A 29 -12.62 22.59 -20.40
C GLN A 29 -11.91 21.49 -21.21
N ASN A 30 -10.90 20.82 -20.64
CA ASN A 30 -10.19 19.73 -21.30
C ASN A 30 -11.11 18.51 -21.43
N VAL A 31 -11.88 18.23 -20.38
CA VAL A 31 -12.89 17.16 -20.39
C VAL A 31 -13.92 17.42 -21.49
N THR A 32 -14.46 18.64 -21.56
CA THR A 32 -15.48 19.01 -22.55
C THR A 32 -14.91 18.93 -23.97
N ALA A 33 -13.66 19.35 -24.17
CA ALA A 33 -12.98 19.23 -25.46
C ALA A 33 -12.81 17.76 -25.88
N ALA A 34 -12.39 16.89 -24.96
CA ALA A 34 -12.18 15.47 -25.23
C ALA A 34 -13.48 14.71 -25.56
N PHE A 35 -14.60 15.09 -24.93
CA PHE A 35 -15.93 14.53 -25.21
C PHE A 35 -16.68 15.23 -26.36
N ARG A 36 -16.07 16.20 -27.06
CA ARG A 36 -16.73 16.89 -28.18
C ARG A 36 -17.03 15.95 -29.35
N VAL A 37 -16.17 14.97 -29.59
CA VAL A 37 -16.30 13.94 -30.64
C VAL A 37 -15.89 12.58 -30.06
N PRO A 38 -16.72 11.96 -29.20
CA PRO A 38 -16.36 10.72 -28.51
C PRO A 38 -16.09 9.58 -29.49
N VAL A 39 -15.14 8.70 -29.17
CA VAL A 39 -14.76 7.56 -30.02
C VAL A 39 -15.76 6.40 -29.95
N ALA A 40 -16.53 6.34 -28.86
CA ALA A 40 -17.62 5.38 -28.70
C ALA A 40 -18.74 6.00 -27.88
N ILE A 41 -19.98 5.70 -28.27
CA ILE A 41 -21.20 6.08 -27.56
C ILE A 41 -22.07 4.83 -27.48
N ASN A 42 -22.51 4.49 -26.28
CA ASN A 42 -23.47 3.42 -26.08
C ASN A 42 -24.42 3.79 -24.93
N SER A 43 -25.60 3.17 -24.89
CA SER A 43 -26.56 3.40 -23.81
C SER A 43 -27.38 2.16 -23.51
N THR A 44 -27.92 2.11 -22.29
CA THR A 44 -28.89 1.10 -21.89
C THR A 44 -30.03 1.76 -21.12
N ALA A 45 -31.24 1.29 -21.36
CA ALA A 45 -32.38 1.62 -20.52
C ALA A 45 -32.17 1.03 -19.11
N ILE A 46 -32.64 1.77 -18.11
CA ILE A 46 -32.75 1.33 -16.72
C ILE A 46 -34.23 1.46 -16.36
N ASN A 47 -34.85 0.37 -15.90
CA ASN A 47 -36.23 0.46 -15.43
C ASN A 47 -36.30 1.41 -14.22
N GLY A 48 -37.30 2.27 -14.15
CA GLY A 48 -37.37 3.28 -13.10
C GLY A 48 -38.78 3.72 -12.74
N PHE A 49 -38.82 4.78 -11.94
CA PHE A 49 -40.03 5.34 -11.35
C PHE A 49 -40.13 6.83 -11.63
N ASP A 50 -41.36 7.33 -11.62
CA ASP A 50 -41.66 8.75 -11.64
C ASP A 50 -41.50 9.33 -10.23
N TRP A 51 -40.30 9.86 -9.96
CA TRP A 51 -39.97 10.44 -8.66
C TRP A 51 -40.65 11.79 -8.39
N THR A 52 -41.39 12.35 -9.35
CA THR A 52 -42.15 13.60 -9.12
C THR A 52 -43.38 13.35 -8.26
N GLN A 53 -43.77 12.08 -8.13
CA GLN A 53 -44.80 11.59 -7.23
C GLN A 53 -44.17 11.09 -5.92
N PRO A 54 -44.91 11.06 -4.79
CA PRO A 54 -44.40 10.46 -3.56
C PRO A 54 -43.98 9.00 -3.73
N TYR A 55 -42.93 8.57 -3.01
CA TYR A 55 -42.41 7.20 -3.03
C TYR A 55 -43.54 6.16 -2.79
N PRO A 56 -43.67 5.10 -3.62
CA PRO A 56 -42.73 4.66 -4.66
C PRO A 56 -43.04 5.19 -6.08
N GLY A 57 -43.98 6.12 -6.25
CA GLY A 57 -44.39 6.63 -7.56
C GLY A 57 -44.89 5.56 -8.54
N SER A 58 -45.30 5.97 -9.74
CA SER A 58 -45.60 5.05 -10.85
C SER A 58 -44.33 4.61 -11.58
N ARG A 59 -44.29 3.37 -12.08
CA ARG A 59 -43.24 2.95 -13.02
C ARG A 59 -43.28 3.79 -14.29
N ILE A 60 -42.11 4.12 -14.82
CA ILE A 60 -41.98 4.87 -16.07
C ILE A 60 -40.73 4.45 -16.83
N ASP A 61 -40.87 4.35 -18.15
CA ASP A 61 -39.76 4.08 -19.06
C ASP A 61 -39.06 5.38 -19.48
N GLY A 62 -37.80 5.27 -19.91
CA GLY A 62 -37.02 6.42 -20.40
C GLY A 62 -35.84 6.81 -19.52
N HIS A 63 -35.70 6.21 -18.33
CA HIS A 63 -34.45 6.30 -17.56
C HIS A 63 -33.34 5.54 -18.30
N THR A 64 -32.16 6.16 -18.41
CA THR A 64 -31.03 5.60 -19.17
C THR A 64 -29.70 5.81 -18.45
N ALA A 65 -28.78 4.86 -18.64
CA ALA A 65 -27.34 5.09 -18.44
C ALA A 65 -26.67 5.14 -19.80
N ASN A 66 -25.82 6.15 -20.00
CA ASN A 66 -25.12 6.40 -21.25
C ASN A 66 -23.62 6.35 -20.97
N LEU A 67 -22.88 5.61 -21.79
CA LEU A 67 -21.43 5.50 -21.74
C LEU A 67 -20.86 6.21 -22.96
N GLN A 68 -19.92 7.11 -22.72
CA GLN A 68 -19.09 7.68 -23.77
C GLN A 68 -17.63 7.41 -23.47
N VAL A 69 -16.86 7.09 -24.51
CA VAL A 69 -15.39 7.07 -24.45
C VAL A 69 -14.91 8.30 -25.20
N ALA A 70 -14.15 9.15 -24.52
CA ALA A 70 -13.63 10.40 -25.08
C ALA A 70 -12.54 10.16 -26.13
N GLN A 71 -12.23 11.19 -26.91
CA GLN A 71 -10.89 11.31 -27.48
C GLN A 71 -9.85 11.37 -26.35
N GLU A 72 -8.61 11.05 -26.70
CA GLU A 72 -7.47 11.23 -25.84
C GLU A 72 -7.41 12.68 -25.32
N MET A 73 -7.39 12.82 -23.99
CA MET A 73 -7.37 14.09 -23.29
C MET A 73 -5.97 14.38 -22.76
N ALA A 74 -5.40 15.52 -23.11
CA ALA A 74 -4.18 16.00 -22.49
C ALA A 74 -4.42 16.39 -21.02
N LEU A 75 -3.54 15.90 -20.14
CA LEU A 75 -3.51 16.27 -18.73
C LEU A 75 -2.69 17.54 -18.55
N SER A 76 -3.01 18.34 -17.51
CA SER A 76 -2.21 19.52 -17.22
C SER A 76 -0.83 19.12 -16.70
N ALA A 77 0.19 19.92 -17.02
CA ALA A 77 1.55 19.72 -16.53
C ALA A 77 1.65 19.73 -14.99
N SER A 78 0.67 20.32 -14.29
CA SER A 78 0.56 20.28 -12.83
C SER A 78 0.13 18.92 -12.28
N LEU A 79 -0.48 18.06 -13.10
CA LEU A 79 -0.81 16.68 -12.75
C LEU A 79 0.32 15.76 -13.20
N VAL A 80 0.60 15.74 -14.50
CA VAL A 80 1.71 15.02 -15.13
C VAL A 80 2.08 15.74 -16.43
N GLU A 81 3.35 16.05 -16.61
CA GLU A 81 3.85 16.70 -17.81
C GLU A 81 3.78 15.75 -19.01
N ASN A 82 3.29 16.25 -20.15
CA ASN A 82 3.20 15.52 -21.42
C ASN A 82 2.47 14.17 -21.37
N ALA A 83 1.50 14.02 -20.45
CA ALA A 83 0.69 12.82 -20.39
C ALA A 83 -0.74 13.05 -20.92
N THR A 84 -1.32 11.99 -21.43
CA THR A 84 -2.72 11.92 -21.85
C THR A 84 -3.47 10.84 -21.07
N THR A 85 -4.79 10.88 -21.16
CA THR A 85 -5.67 9.82 -20.67
C THR A 85 -6.89 9.69 -21.57
N VAL A 86 -7.44 8.48 -21.71
CA VAL A 86 -8.74 8.27 -22.36
C VAL A 86 -9.79 8.12 -21.28
N LEU A 87 -10.74 9.06 -21.24
CA LEU A 87 -11.81 9.03 -20.25
C LEU A 87 -13.00 8.21 -20.76
N SER A 88 -13.53 7.35 -19.90
CA SER A 88 -14.87 6.78 -20.03
C SER A 88 -15.80 7.52 -19.06
N SER A 89 -16.94 7.99 -19.54
CA SER A 89 -17.92 8.78 -18.77
C SER A 89 -19.27 8.09 -18.73
N LEU A 90 -19.87 7.99 -17.54
CA LEU A 90 -21.25 7.58 -17.35
C LEU A 90 -22.12 8.82 -17.07
N THR A 91 -23.16 8.99 -17.88
CA THR A 91 -24.21 10.01 -17.70
C THR A 91 -25.58 9.34 -17.63
N PHE A 92 -26.57 10.04 -17.06
CA PHE A 92 -27.84 9.43 -16.71
C PHE A 92 -29.01 10.29 -17.20
N GLY A 93 -29.76 9.78 -18.17
CA GLY A 93 -30.95 10.46 -18.68
C GLY A 93 -32.20 10.06 -17.90
N ILE A 94 -33.15 11.00 -17.79
CA ILE A 94 -34.49 10.77 -17.25
C ILE A 94 -35.55 10.93 -18.35
N PRO A 95 -36.77 10.39 -18.17
CA PRO A 95 -37.86 10.54 -19.14
C PRO A 95 -38.17 12.01 -19.46
N ASP A 96 -38.51 12.32 -20.72
CA ASP A 96 -38.84 13.68 -21.16
C ASP A 96 -40.00 14.28 -20.36
N SER A 97 -40.98 13.47 -19.96
CA SER A 97 -42.12 13.88 -19.10
C SER A 97 -41.70 14.36 -17.71
N MET A 98 -40.50 13.98 -17.25
CA MET A 98 -39.90 14.41 -15.99
C MET A 98 -38.95 15.60 -16.17
N THR A 99 -38.99 16.26 -17.33
CA THR A 99 -38.19 17.44 -17.63
C THR A 99 -39.06 18.62 -18.06
N SER A 100 -38.60 19.84 -17.78
CA SER A 100 -39.19 21.08 -18.30
C SER A 100 -38.08 22.06 -18.66
N ARG A 101 -38.09 22.54 -19.90
CA ARG A 101 -37.07 23.46 -20.44
C ARG A 101 -35.62 22.97 -20.24
N GLY A 102 -35.40 21.65 -20.35
CA GLY A 102 -34.08 21.04 -20.19
C GLY A 102 -33.61 20.85 -18.74
N HIS A 103 -34.45 21.16 -17.75
CA HIS A 103 -34.17 20.91 -16.33
C HIS A 103 -35.09 19.79 -15.78
N PRO A 104 -34.61 18.99 -14.82
CA PRO A 104 -35.46 17.99 -14.17
C PRO A 104 -36.60 18.67 -13.42
N LEU A 105 -37.80 18.08 -13.46
CA LEU A 105 -38.88 18.43 -12.54
C LEU A 105 -38.46 18.08 -11.10
N ALA A 106 -39.05 18.78 -10.14
CA ALA A 106 -38.76 18.56 -8.72
C ALA A 106 -39.02 17.09 -8.34
N MET A 107 -38.04 16.47 -7.71
CA MET A 107 -38.19 15.18 -7.05
C MET A 107 -38.97 15.37 -5.74
N ASP A 108 -39.94 14.50 -5.48
CA ASP A 108 -40.66 14.53 -4.21
C ASP A 108 -39.69 14.23 -3.05
N PRO A 109 -39.73 14.96 -1.91
CA PRO A 109 -38.79 14.79 -0.80
C PRO A 109 -38.80 13.39 -0.14
N SER A 110 -39.79 12.55 -0.46
CA SER A 110 -39.85 11.17 0.01
C SER A 110 -38.84 10.23 -0.65
N TRP A 111 -38.12 10.67 -1.69
CA TRP A 111 -37.16 9.85 -2.42
C TRP A 111 -35.71 10.00 -1.95
N TYR A 112 -34.98 8.88 -1.99
CA TYR A 112 -33.52 8.85 -1.93
C TYR A 112 -33.01 7.75 -2.85
N ILE A 113 -32.08 8.07 -3.73
CA ILE A 113 -31.64 7.15 -4.79
C ILE A 113 -30.14 6.95 -4.70
N CYS A 114 -29.71 5.68 -4.81
CA CYS A 114 -28.30 5.30 -4.84
C CYS A 114 -27.97 4.62 -6.16
N ARG A 115 -26.97 5.14 -6.88
CA ARG A 115 -26.44 4.51 -8.11
C ARG A 115 -25.06 3.94 -7.83
N HIS A 116 -24.97 2.62 -7.92
CA HIS A 116 -23.74 1.87 -7.72
C HIS A 116 -23.12 1.54 -9.08
N VAL A 117 -21.83 1.81 -9.24
CA VAL A 117 -21.09 1.53 -10.47
C VAL A 117 -20.03 0.47 -10.19
N PHE A 118 -20.14 -0.67 -10.86
CA PHE A 118 -19.13 -1.71 -10.89
C PHE A 118 -18.52 -1.80 -12.28
N ILE A 119 -17.24 -2.12 -12.35
CA ILE A 119 -16.52 -2.32 -13.61
C ILE A 119 -15.95 -3.73 -13.63
N SER A 120 -16.05 -4.38 -14.77
CA SER A 120 -15.43 -5.66 -15.09
C SER A 120 -14.49 -5.52 -16.27
N THR A 121 -13.35 -6.19 -16.20
CA THR A 121 -12.44 -6.41 -17.34
C THR A 121 -12.48 -7.87 -17.83
N LYS A 122 -13.47 -8.64 -17.39
CA LYS A 122 -13.63 -10.03 -17.79
C LYS A 122 -14.11 -10.10 -19.25
N PRO A 123 -13.40 -10.80 -20.15
CA PRO A 123 -13.79 -10.91 -21.57
C PRO A 123 -15.21 -11.45 -21.77
N ASP A 124 -15.62 -12.47 -21.01
CA ASP A 124 -16.96 -13.08 -21.13
C ASP A 124 -18.09 -12.07 -20.81
N ALA A 125 -17.87 -11.21 -19.80
CA ALA A 125 -18.84 -10.17 -19.44
C ALA A 125 -18.97 -9.14 -20.57
N LYS A 126 -17.85 -8.73 -21.15
CA LYS A 126 -17.82 -7.83 -22.31
C LYS A 126 -18.51 -8.46 -23.51
N GLN A 127 -18.15 -9.69 -23.87
CA GLN A 127 -18.73 -10.40 -25.00
C GLN A 127 -20.25 -10.54 -24.85
N ALA A 128 -20.75 -10.84 -23.64
CA ALA A 128 -22.17 -10.97 -23.42
C ALA A 128 -22.92 -9.63 -23.57
N VAL A 129 -22.36 -8.53 -23.05
CA VAL A 129 -22.94 -7.19 -23.17
C VAL A 129 -22.89 -6.69 -24.62
N ASP A 130 -21.75 -6.84 -25.30
CA ASP A 130 -21.59 -6.50 -26.73
C ASP A 130 -22.53 -7.33 -27.62
N GLY A 131 -22.79 -8.59 -27.25
CA GLY A 131 -23.76 -9.47 -27.90
C GLY A 131 -25.23 -9.14 -27.62
N GLY A 132 -25.52 -8.05 -26.90
CA GLY A 132 -26.88 -7.58 -26.63
C GLY A 132 -27.56 -8.22 -25.43
N SER A 133 -26.85 -9.03 -24.64
CA SER A 133 -27.43 -9.70 -23.46
C SER A 133 -27.78 -8.73 -22.32
N LYS A 134 -27.40 -7.44 -22.42
CA LYS A 134 -27.51 -6.45 -21.33
C LYS A 134 -26.95 -7.05 -20.03
N CYS A 135 -27.69 -7.02 -18.91
CA CYS A 135 -27.29 -7.68 -17.66
C CYS A 135 -27.71 -9.17 -17.55
N GLY A 136 -28.21 -9.78 -18.62
CA GLY A 136 -28.72 -11.16 -18.63
C GLY A 136 -27.67 -12.23 -18.32
N PHE A 137 -26.39 -11.93 -18.55
CA PHE A 137 -25.27 -12.84 -18.27
C PHE A 137 -24.95 -13.01 -16.77
N LEU A 138 -25.43 -12.11 -15.92
CA LEU A 138 -25.34 -12.27 -14.48
C LEU A 138 -26.18 -13.47 -14.06
N SER A 139 -25.68 -14.31 -13.15
CA SER A 139 -26.47 -15.42 -12.62
C SER A 139 -27.68 -14.91 -11.83
N GLN A 140 -28.70 -15.76 -11.67
CA GLN A 140 -29.86 -15.41 -10.84
C GLN A 140 -29.46 -15.17 -9.38
N SER A 141 -28.52 -15.96 -8.83
CA SER A 141 -27.96 -15.76 -7.49
C SER A 141 -27.21 -14.45 -7.37
N CYS A 142 -26.38 -14.09 -8.36
CA CYS A 142 -25.70 -12.80 -8.39
C CYS A 142 -26.69 -11.63 -8.34
N ARG A 143 -27.75 -11.66 -9.16
CA ARG A 143 -28.77 -10.60 -9.15
C ARG A 143 -29.53 -10.52 -7.82
N ALA A 144 -29.80 -11.67 -7.19
CA ALA A 144 -30.46 -11.72 -5.89
C ALA A 144 -29.57 -11.15 -4.78
N ASP A 145 -28.31 -11.59 -4.71
CA ASP A 145 -27.36 -11.11 -3.69
C ASP A 145 -27.00 -9.63 -3.88
N LEU A 146 -26.93 -9.14 -5.12
CA LEU A 146 -26.80 -7.71 -5.40
C LEU A 146 -27.99 -6.94 -4.85
N LYS A 147 -29.23 -7.40 -5.10
CA LYS A 147 -30.43 -6.76 -4.56
C LYS A 147 -30.38 -6.71 -3.04
N THR A 148 -30.07 -7.83 -2.39
CA THR A 148 -29.97 -7.91 -0.93
C THR A 148 -28.88 -6.99 -0.40
N SER A 149 -27.65 -7.08 -0.91
CA SER A 149 -26.53 -6.25 -0.48
C SER A 149 -26.81 -4.75 -0.60
N LEU A 150 -27.54 -4.34 -1.63
CA LEU A 150 -27.82 -2.93 -1.91
C LEU A 150 -29.07 -2.38 -1.20
N THR A 151 -29.83 -3.22 -0.48
CA THR A 151 -31.10 -2.80 0.15
C THR A 151 -31.27 -3.22 1.62
N GLN A 152 -30.56 -4.26 2.09
CA GLN A 152 -30.79 -4.85 3.41
C GLN A 152 -30.52 -3.87 4.57
N ASP A 153 -29.52 -2.98 4.42
CA ASP A 153 -29.07 -2.04 5.45
C ASP A 153 -29.47 -0.59 5.10
N TRP A 154 -30.60 -0.41 4.40
CA TRP A 154 -31.02 0.91 3.88
C TRP A 154 -31.26 1.91 5.02
N GLY A 155 -30.46 2.98 5.05
CA GLY A 155 -30.43 3.97 6.12
C GLY A 155 -29.79 3.50 7.42
N GLN A 156 -29.02 2.41 7.39
CA GLN A 156 -28.34 1.82 8.56
C GLN A 156 -26.83 1.61 8.33
N ALA A 157 -26.35 1.64 7.09
CA ALA A 157 -24.95 1.31 6.77
C ALA A 157 -23.94 2.37 7.24
N ALA A 158 -24.30 3.66 7.16
CA ALA A 158 -23.48 4.78 7.65
C ALA A 158 -24.33 6.02 7.91
N ASP A 159 -23.83 6.90 8.79
CA ASP A 159 -24.47 8.19 9.06
C ASP A 159 -24.42 9.10 7.82
N GLY A 160 -25.53 9.78 7.54
CA GLY A 160 -25.64 10.76 6.45
C GLY A 160 -25.99 10.17 5.07
N THR A 161 -26.24 8.87 4.96
CA THR A 161 -26.72 8.25 3.71
C THR A 161 -27.82 7.22 3.94
N MET A 162 -28.69 7.03 2.94
CA MET A 162 -29.64 5.91 2.94
C MET A 162 -29.11 4.65 2.25
N CYS A 163 -27.98 4.72 1.53
CA CYS A 163 -27.47 3.56 0.79
C CYS A 163 -27.03 2.44 1.74
N SER A 164 -27.36 1.18 1.41
CA SER A 164 -27.00 0.00 2.24
C SER A 164 -25.56 -0.48 2.07
N ALA A 165 -24.98 -0.27 0.89
CA ALA A 165 -23.60 -0.62 0.60
C ALA A 165 -22.83 0.65 0.24
N LEU A 166 -21.58 0.74 0.69
CA LEU A 166 -20.77 1.94 0.61
C LEU A 166 -19.75 1.84 -0.52
N GLY A 167 -19.12 2.98 -0.81
CA GLY A 167 -17.99 3.02 -1.72
C GLY A 167 -16.93 1.98 -1.32
N PHE A 168 -16.36 1.34 -2.32
CA PHE A 168 -15.31 0.33 -2.23
C PHE A 168 -15.77 -1.05 -1.75
N ASP A 169 -17.02 -1.23 -1.36
CA ASP A 169 -17.52 -2.56 -1.05
C ASP A 169 -17.38 -3.49 -2.26
N ALA A 170 -17.05 -4.75 -1.97
CA ALA A 170 -16.87 -5.75 -2.99
C ALA A 170 -18.21 -6.18 -3.56
N ILE A 171 -18.23 -6.48 -4.87
CA ILE A 171 -19.35 -7.16 -5.49
C ILE A 171 -19.60 -8.51 -4.76
N PRO A 172 -20.86 -8.94 -4.57
CA PRO A 172 -21.16 -10.21 -3.92
C PRO A 172 -20.38 -11.38 -4.54
N ARG A 173 -19.95 -12.33 -3.71
CA ARG A 173 -19.15 -13.49 -4.16
C ARG A 173 -19.82 -14.28 -5.29
N SER A 174 -21.15 -14.37 -5.28
CA SER A 174 -21.96 -15.04 -6.31
C SER A 174 -21.84 -14.41 -7.70
N CYS A 175 -21.42 -13.14 -7.79
CA CYS A 175 -21.21 -12.43 -9.05
C CYS A 175 -19.83 -12.64 -9.66
N GLN A 176 -18.84 -13.11 -8.88
CA GLN A 176 -17.44 -13.14 -9.31
C GLN A 176 -17.20 -14.08 -10.50
N ALA A 177 -17.95 -15.17 -10.61
CA ALA A 177 -17.82 -16.09 -11.74
C ALA A 177 -18.22 -15.44 -13.08
N SER A 178 -19.36 -14.73 -13.10
CA SER A 178 -19.89 -14.09 -14.32
C SER A 178 -19.29 -12.70 -14.60
N PHE A 179 -19.00 -11.94 -13.55
CA PHE A 179 -18.60 -10.52 -13.64
C PHE A 179 -17.13 -10.28 -13.27
N GLY A 180 -16.45 -11.23 -12.61
CA GLY A 180 -15.12 -11.02 -12.06
C GLY A 180 -15.14 -10.31 -10.69
N LEU A 181 -13.95 -10.15 -10.11
CA LEU A 181 -13.76 -9.33 -8.92
C LEU A 181 -13.99 -7.87 -9.29
N ALA A 182 -14.85 -7.19 -8.54
CA ALA A 182 -15.13 -5.78 -8.71
C ALA A 182 -15.43 -5.14 -7.36
N ARG A 183 -15.13 -3.85 -7.25
CA ARG A 183 -15.58 -2.98 -6.16
C ARG A 183 -16.44 -1.87 -6.75
N GLN A 184 -17.32 -1.30 -5.94
CA GLN A 184 -18.21 -0.24 -6.38
C GLN A 184 -17.72 1.16 -6.04
N ASP A 185 -18.13 2.11 -6.87
CA ASP A 185 -18.38 3.48 -6.42
C ASP A 185 -19.89 3.69 -6.23
N VAL A 186 -20.29 4.63 -5.39
CA VAL A 186 -21.71 4.92 -5.08
C VAL A 186 -22.01 6.41 -5.17
N MET A 187 -23.01 6.76 -5.97
CA MET A 187 -23.55 8.11 -6.09
C MET A 187 -24.95 8.16 -5.47
N ALA A 188 -25.08 8.90 -4.37
CA ALA A 188 -26.33 9.07 -3.65
C ALA A 188 -26.92 10.47 -3.92
N PHE A 189 -28.24 10.56 -4.10
CA PHE A 189 -28.92 11.83 -4.30
C PHE A 189 -30.37 11.82 -3.81
N ASP A 190 -30.83 12.99 -3.39
CA ASP A 190 -32.18 13.26 -2.90
C ASP A 190 -32.79 14.46 -3.63
N ALA A 191 -33.96 14.92 -3.18
CA ALA A 191 -34.66 16.06 -3.77
C ALA A 191 -33.83 17.35 -3.76
N ALA A 192 -33.01 17.59 -2.72
CA ALA A 192 -32.17 18.78 -2.64
C ALA A 192 -31.02 18.72 -3.65
N PHE A 193 -30.44 17.53 -3.86
CA PHE A 193 -29.43 17.32 -4.89
C PHE A 193 -29.98 17.54 -6.30
N VAL A 194 -31.19 17.02 -6.60
CA VAL A 194 -31.83 17.20 -7.92
C VAL A 194 -32.18 18.66 -8.18
N ALA A 195 -32.61 19.40 -7.16
CA ALA A 195 -32.91 20.83 -7.26
C ALA A 195 -31.67 21.72 -7.47
N ASN A 196 -30.47 21.22 -7.15
CA ASN A 196 -29.22 21.96 -7.34
C ASN A 196 -28.88 22.05 -8.83
N THR A 197 -28.80 23.28 -9.37
CA THR A 197 -28.59 23.51 -10.80
C THR A 197 -27.23 23.06 -11.32
N THR A 198 -26.24 22.85 -10.45
CA THR A 198 -24.90 22.35 -10.80
C THR A 198 -24.78 20.84 -10.63
N LEU A 199 -25.33 20.30 -9.54
CA LEU A 199 -25.20 18.88 -9.18
C LEU A 199 -26.31 18.01 -9.79
N GLY A 200 -27.55 18.49 -9.80
CA GLY A 200 -28.72 17.77 -10.31
C GLY A 200 -28.54 17.23 -11.73
N PRO A 201 -28.00 18.01 -12.69
CA PRO A 201 -27.72 17.52 -14.03
C PRO A 201 -26.78 16.30 -14.07
N ALA A 202 -25.85 16.14 -13.12
CA ALA A 202 -24.94 15.00 -13.08
C ALA A 202 -25.67 13.65 -12.92
N GLN A 203 -26.90 13.67 -12.39
CA GLN A 203 -27.74 12.49 -12.19
C GLN A 203 -29.00 12.47 -13.08
N THR A 204 -29.23 13.50 -13.91
CA THR A 204 -30.48 13.66 -14.67
C THR A 204 -30.29 13.98 -16.16
N SER A 205 -29.08 14.36 -16.57
CA SER A 205 -28.76 14.64 -17.97
C SER A 205 -28.03 13.48 -18.64
N LYS A 206 -28.43 13.18 -19.89
CA LYS A 206 -27.68 12.30 -20.79
C LYS A 206 -26.40 12.97 -21.34
N GLU A 207 -26.28 14.29 -21.23
CA GLU A 207 -25.13 15.06 -21.70
C GLU A 207 -24.04 15.17 -20.64
N GLN A 208 -22.79 15.41 -21.05
CA GLN A 208 -21.66 15.62 -20.13
C GLN A 208 -21.88 16.83 -19.21
N GLN A 209 -21.69 16.64 -17.91
CA GLN A 209 -21.81 17.67 -16.88
C GLN A 209 -20.52 17.80 -16.07
N LEU A 210 -20.36 18.90 -15.32
CA LEU A 210 -19.17 19.18 -14.52
C LEU A 210 -18.79 18.00 -13.61
N TYR A 211 -19.79 17.36 -12.99
CA TYR A 211 -19.62 16.27 -12.04
C TYR A 211 -20.14 14.91 -12.54
N SER A 212 -20.28 14.70 -13.85
CA SER A 212 -20.57 13.36 -14.38
C SER A 212 -19.49 12.37 -13.94
N TRP A 213 -19.89 11.12 -13.72
CA TRP A 213 -19.00 10.06 -13.26
C TRP A 213 -18.01 9.67 -14.36
N ARG A 214 -16.70 9.60 -14.06
CA ARG A 214 -15.66 9.39 -15.07
C ARG A 214 -14.50 8.56 -14.55
N ILE A 215 -13.94 7.74 -15.44
CA ILE A 215 -12.73 6.96 -15.18
C ILE A 215 -11.78 7.00 -16.38
N GLY A 216 -10.51 7.35 -16.12
CA GLY A 216 -9.42 7.34 -17.08
C GLY A 216 -8.80 5.97 -17.24
N THR A 217 -7.81 5.87 -18.11
CA THR A 217 -7.07 4.64 -18.40
C THR A 217 -5.69 4.63 -17.75
N GLY A 218 -5.41 5.62 -16.89
CA GLY A 218 -4.09 5.93 -16.36
C GLY A 218 -3.45 7.08 -17.12
N TYR A 219 -2.14 7.23 -16.94
CA TYR A 219 -1.30 8.18 -17.66
C TYR A 219 -0.66 7.46 -18.84
N HIS A 220 -0.75 8.07 -20.02
CA HIS A 220 -0.20 7.55 -21.25
C HIS A 220 0.60 8.61 -21.97
N ASP A 221 1.52 8.19 -22.83
CA ASP A 221 2.12 9.08 -23.80
C ASP A 221 1.06 9.48 -24.85
N PRO A 222 1.08 10.73 -25.38
CA PRO A 222 0.17 11.16 -26.43
C PRO A 222 0.21 10.21 -27.63
N GLY A 223 -0.94 9.70 -28.04
CA GLY A 223 -1.10 8.77 -29.15
C GLY A 223 -0.95 7.29 -28.78
N ASP A 224 -0.86 6.92 -27.50
CA ASP A 224 -0.79 5.51 -27.10
C ASP A 224 -2.09 4.76 -27.42
N ALA A 225 -2.04 3.92 -28.45
CA ALA A 225 -3.17 3.10 -28.87
C ALA A 225 -3.72 2.17 -27.77
N ARG A 226 -2.91 1.82 -26.75
CA ARG A 226 -3.35 0.98 -25.62
C ARG A 226 -4.37 1.68 -24.73
N ALA A 227 -4.36 3.01 -24.66
CA ALA A 227 -5.30 3.77 -23.85
C ALA A 227 -6.75 3.48 -24.27
N TYR A 228 -7.02 3.50 -25.58
CA TYR A 228 -8.33 3.15 -26.11
C TYR A 228 -8.70 1.68 -25.91
N ALA A 229 -7.73 0.76 -26.02
CA ALA A 229 -7.97 -0.66 -25.76
C ALA A 229 -8.35 -0.92 -24.29
N LEU A 230 -7.71 -0.22 -23.35
CA LEU A 230 -8.04 -0.29 -21.92
C LEU A 230 -9.43 0.25 -21.63
N ALA A 231 -9.82 1.38 -22.23
CA ALA A 231 -11.17 1.91 -22.12
C ALA A 231 -12.21 0.95 -22.73
N ALA A 232 -11.91 0.38 -23.90
CA ALA A 232 -12.83 -0.49 -24.62
C ALA A 232 -13.05 -1.86 -23.96
N ASN A 233 -12.08 -2.33 -23.17
CA ASN A 233 -12.16 -3.62 -22.49
C ASN A 233 -13.01 -3.59 -21.19
N ARG A 234 -13.60 -2.44 -20.84
CA ARG A 234 -14.42 -2.30 -19.63
C ARG A 234 -15.89 -2.58 -19.90
N THR A 235 -16.48 -3.36 -19.01
CA THR A 235 -17.93 -3.55 -18.90
C THR A 235 -18.42 -2.92 -17.62
N TYR A 236 -19.41 -2.05 -17.72
CA TYR A 236 -19.99 -1.31 -16.61
C TYR A 236 -21.32 -1.94 -16.20
N LEU A 237 -21.48 -2.19 -14.91
CA LEU A 237 -22.76 -2.52 -14.28
C LEU A 237 -23.17 -1.31 -13.44
N VAL A 238 -24.30 -0.71 -13.79
CA VAL A 238 -24.98 0.33 -13.01
C VAL A 238 -26.15 -0.32 -12.29
N ALA A 239 -26.12 -0.33 -10.96
CA ALA A 239 -27.25 -0.75 -10.13
C ALA A 239 -27.88 0.49 -9.48
N THR A 240 -29.10 0.83 -9.88
CA THR A 240 -29.87 1.96 -9.33
C THR A 240 -30.83 1.43 -8.28
N VAL A 241 -30.67 1.88 -7.04
CA VAL A 241 -31.57 1.59 -5.92
C VAL A 241 -32.54 2.75 -5.78
N TRP A 242 -33.82 2.45 -5.99
CA TRP A 242 -34.96 3.35 -5.87
C TRP A 242 -35.54 3.20 -4.45
N GLY A 243 -35.24 4.15 -3.56
CA GLY A 243 -35.60 4.02 -2.15
C GLY A 243 -36.26 5.26 -1.56
N TYR A 244 -36.66 5.12 -0.30
CA TYR A 244 -37.25 6.19 0.49
C TYR A 244 -36.19 7.02 1.21
N SER A 245 -36.48 8.30 1.43
CA SER A 245 -35.67 9.21 2.22
C SER A 245 -35.83 8.99 3.73
N GLN A 246 -34.89 9.53 4.52
CA GLN A 246 -34.93 9.44 5.97
C GLN A 246 -36.23 9.98 6.58
N SER A 247 -36.82 11.03 5.98
CA SER A 247 -38.06 11.66 6.43
C SER A 247 -39.32 10.91 5.98
N ALA A 248 -39.21 10.06 4.96
CA ALA A 248 -40.30 9.24 4.45
C ALA A 248 -40.09 7.74 4.70
N LYS A 249 -39.40 7.40 5.81
CA LYS A 249 -39.21 6.02 6.26
C LYS A 249 -40.53 5.25 6.21
N SER A 250 -40.61 4.30 5.28
CA SER A 250 -41.78 3.46 5.08
C SER A 250 -41.40 1.98 5.19
N ILE A 251 -42.37 1.11 5.48
CA ILE A 251 -42.17 -0.34 5.65
C ILE A 251 -41.76 -1.04 4.33
N LYS A 252 -41.73 -0.33 3.19
CA LYS A 252 -41.44 -0.91 1.87
C LYS A 252 -39.93 -0.95 1.58
N VAL A 253 -39.42 -2.10 1.15
CA VAL A 253 -38.02 -2.30 0.75
C VAL A 253 -37.72 -1.52 -0.54
N PRO A 254 -36.56 -0.85 -0.67
CA PRO A 254 -36.12 -0.23 -1.92
C PRO A 254 -36.03 -1.24 -3.07
N GLU A 255 -36.23 -0.77 -4.31
CA GLU A 255 -36.13 -1.60 -5.51
C GLU A 255 -34.83 -1.35 -6.27
N VAL A 256 -34.16 -2.41 -6.75
CA VAL A 256 -32.93 -2.28 -7.56
C VAL A 256 -33.19 -2.59 -9.02
N SER A 257 -32.74 -1.70 -9.90
CA SER A 257 -32.72 -1.87 -11.35
C SER A 257 -31.28 -1.90 -11.87
N PHE A 258 -31.01 -2.75 -12.88
CA PHE A 258 -29.67 -2.95 -13.41
C PHE A 258 -29.57 -2.48 -14.87
N GLY A 259 -28.48 -1.81 -15.21
CA GLY A 259 -28.06 -1.50 -16.58
C GLY A 259 -26.62 -1.94 -16.80
N CYS A 260 -26.37 -2.69 -17.87
CA CYS A 260 -25.02 -3.15 -18.21
C CYS A 260 -24.66 -2.67 -19.61
N LEU A 261 -23.49 -2.06 -19.73
CA LEU A 261 -23.04 -1.41 -20.96
C LEU A 261 -21.52 -1.46 -21.09
N SER A 262 -21.05 -1.43 -22.32
CA SER A 262 -19.66 -1.43 -22.76
C SER A 262 -19.55 -0.47 -23.95
N SER A 263 -18.33 -0.15 -24.38
CA SER A 263 -18.13 0.72 -25.55
C SER A 263 -18.46 0.05 -26.90
N GLY A 264 -18.89 -1.21 -26.92
CA GLY A 264 -19.03 -2.01 -28.14
C GLY A 264 -17.71 -2.66 -28.59
N ALA A 265 -17.65 -3.10 -29.85
CA ALA A 265 -16.48 -3.79 -30.42
C ALA A 265 -15.18 -2.96 -30.27
N SER A 266 -14.03 -3.65 -30.17
CA SER A 266 -12.72 -3.03 -29.94
C SER A 266 -12.45 -1.86 -30.89
N TYR A 267 -12.36 -0.64 -30.35
CA TYR A 267 -12.00 0.53 -31.12
C TYR A 267 -10.53 0.43 -31.58
N VAL A 268 -10.32 0.49 -32.90
CA VAL A 268 -8.99 0.61 -33.51
C VAL A 268 -8.83 2.07 -33.94
N PRO A 269 -7.85 2.83 -33.43
CA PRO A 269 -7.68 4.22 -33.82
C PRO A 269 -7.38 4.31 -35.33
N PRO A 270 -7.98 5.29 -36.05
CA PRO A 270 -7.67 5.50 -37.46
C PRO A 270 -6.18 5.90 -37.64
N PRO A 271 -5.56 5.59 -38.79
CA PRO A 271 -4.20 6.01 -39.08
C PRO A 271 -4.08 7.55 -38.99
N PRO A 272 -2.96 8.10 -38.51
CA PRO A 272 -2.74 9.54 -38.51
C PRO A 272 -2.89 10.10 -39.94
N ALA A 273 -3.62 11.19 -40.09
CA ALA A 273 -3.86 11.81 -41.39
C ALA A 273 -2.54 12.22 -42.05
N PRO A 274 -2.35 11.97 -43.35
CA PRO A 274 -1.14 12.40 -44.05
C PRO A 274 -1.06 13.93 -44.04
N SER A 275 0.03 14.46 -43.50
CA SER A 275 0.30 15.90 -43.47
C SER A 275 0.43 16.44 -44.89
N SER A 276 -0.54 17.24 -45.33
CA SER A 276 -0.52 17.94 -46.61
C SER A 276 0.36 19.20 -46.53
N SER A 277 1.58 19.12 -47.07
CA SER A 277 2.26 20.28 -47.68
C SER A 277 3.41 19.83 -48.59
N SER A 278 3.25 20.09 -49.89
CA SER A 278 4.26 20.14 -50.95
C SER A 278 3.90 21.35 -51.83
N PRO A 279 4.80 21.98 -52.63
CA PRO A 279 5.88 21.38 -53.44
C PRO A 279 7.23 22.16 -53.36
N THR A 280 8.39 21.79 -53.93
CA THR A 280 8.70 21.41 -55.33
C THR A 280 10.17 20.94 -55.46
N SER A 281 10.39 19.92 -56.31
CA SER A 281 11.57 19.52 -57.14
C SER A 281 12.99 19.48 -56.55
N THR A 282 13.82 18.45 -56.78
CA THR A 282 14.17 17.88 -58.10
C THR A 282 14.67 16.44 -57.98
N ALA A 283 14.35 15.64 -59.00
CA ALA A 283 14.60 14.23 -59.19
C ALA A 283 16.08 13.84 -59.39
N VAL A 284 16.42 12.58 -59.07
CA VAL A 284 17.00 11.62 -60.03
C VAL A 284 16.49 10.22 -59.69
N SER A 285 16.03 9.54 -60.74
CA SER A 285 15.48 8.20 -60.83
C SER A 285 16.55 7.15 -61.13
N THR A 286 16.35 5.93 -60.64
CA THR A 286 16.57 4.71 -61.46
C THR A 286 15.75 3.56 -60.87
N ALA A 287 14.91 2.97 -61.72
CA ALA A 287 14.04 1.84 -61.44
C ALA A 287 14.71 0.52 -61.86
N ALA A 288 14.36 -0.57 -61.18
CA ALA A 288 14.24 -1.89 -61.78
C ALA A 288 13.23 -2.74 -61.00
N SER A 289 12.20 -3.18 -61.73
CA SER A 289 11.21 -4.22 -61.43
C SER A 289 11.90 -5.61 -61.33
N THR A 290 11.35 -6.72 -60.84
CA THR A 290 9.98 -7.23 -60.71
C THR A 290 10.03 -8.54 -59.89
N THR A 291 8.86 -8.95 -59.35
CA THR A 291 8.43 -10.33 -59.01
C THR A 291 9.12 -11.14 -57.91
N ALA A 292 8.39 -11.37 -56.81
CA ALA A 292 8.02 -12.72 -56.34
C ALA A 292 6.82 -12.64 -55.38
N SER A 293 5.65 -13.11 -55.84
CA SER A 293 4.56 -13.57 -54.97
C SER A 293 4.71 -15.07 -54.81
N THR A 294 4.82 -15.53 -53.55
CA THR A 294 4.09 -16.63 -52.89
C THR A 294 5.00 -17.28 -51.85
N PHE A 295 4.66 -17.15 -50.57
CA PHE A 295 4.58 -18.26 -49.62
C PHE A 295 3.71 -17.81 -48.44
N THR A 296 2.55 -18.46 -48.34
CA THR A 296 1.81 -18.84 -47.11
C THR A 296 1.79 -17.86 -45.94
N SER A 297 0.59 -17.32 -45.71
CA SER A 297 0.17 -16.67 -44.47
C SER A 297 0.48 -17.51 -43.22
N VAL A 298 1.36 -16.98 -42.37
CA VAL A 298 1.47 -17.34 -40.94
C VAL A 298 0.67 -16.29 -40.16
N PRO A 299 -0.22 -16.68 -39.22
CA PRO A 299 -0.98 -15.72 -38.42
C PRO A 299 -0.04 -14.89 -37.50
N SER A 300 -0.35 -13.60 -37.36
CA SER A 300 0.35 -12.63 -36.50
C SER A 300 0.49 -13.12 -35.05
N PRO A 301 1.65 -12.96 -34.38
CA PRO A 301 1.86 -13.47 -33.05
C PRO A 301 1.13 -12.61 -31.99
N THR A 302 0.20 -13.26 -31.28
CA THR A 302 -0.36 -12.84 -29.98
C THR A 302 0.75 -12.34 -29.05
N ALA A 303 0.52 -11.29 -28.25
CA ALA A 303 1.54 -10.75 -27.34
C ALA A 303 2.09 -11.84 -26.41
N ILE A 304 3.28 -12.33 -26.75
CA ILE A 304 3.95 -13.41 -26.03
C ILE A 304 4.73 -12.79 -24.88
N ARG A 305 4.39 -13.13 -23.63
CA ARG A 305 5.23 -12.78 -22.47
C ARG A 305 6.15 -13.95 -22.12
N ASN A 306 7.46 -13.66 -22.00
CA ASN A 306 8.43 -14.61 -21.48
C ASN A 306 8.17 -14.80 -19.98
N LYS A 307 7.88 -16.04 -19.56
CA LYS A 307 7.94 -16.45 -18.15
C LYS A 307 9.29 -17.11 -17.94
N ALA A 308 10.16 -16.45 -17.19
CA ALA A 308 11.49 -16.95 -16.84
C ALA A 308 11.50 -17.44 -15.39
N ALA A 309 11.95 -18.67 -15.18
CA ALA A 309 12.27 -19.18 -13.85
C ALA A 309 13.79 -19.32 -13.72
N PHE A 310 14.35 -18.73 -12.68
CA PHE A 310 15.77 -18.78 -12.36
C PHE A 310 15.99 -19.73 -11.19
N GLY A 311 17.09 -20.48 -11.22
CA GLY A 311 17.47 -21.39 -10.14
C GLY A 311 18.98 -21.48 -10.07
N ASP A 312 19.54 -21.22 -8.89
CA ASP A 312 20.97 -21.21 -8.54
C ASP A 312 21.83 -20.10 -9.21
N ASP A 313 21.55 -19.75 -10.47
CA ASP A 313 22.22 -18.68 -11.23
C ASP A 313 21.18 -17.73 -11.86
N MET A 314 21.23 -16.45 -11.48
CA MET A 314 20.30 -15.40 -11.92
C MET A 314 20.65 -14.81 -13.30
N SER A 315 21.82 -15.13 -13.85
CA SER A 315 22.27 -14.62 -15.15
C SER A 315 21.66 -15.41 -16.33
N LYS A 316 21.11 -16.60 -16.08
CA LYS A 316 20.61 -17.51 -17.12
C LYS A 316 19.30 -18.18 -16.69
N ALA A 317 18.21 -17.88 -17.41
CA ALA A 317 16.90 -18.50 -17.15
C ALA A 317 16.97 -20.02 -17.39
N LYS A 318 16.58 -20.83 -16.39
CA LYS A 318 16.54 -22.30 -16.52
C LYS A 318 15.31 -22.79 -17.25
N VAL A 319 14.21 -22.04 -17.17
CA VAL A 319 13.01 -22.24 -17.98
C VAL A 319 12.60 -20.89 -18.54
N ASN A 320 12.46 -20.80 -19.86
CA ASN A 320 11.94 -19.61 -20.54
C ASN A 320 10.83 -20.05 -21.49
N ILE A 321 9.58 -19.74 -21.11
CA ILE A 321 8.40 -20.16 -21.86
C ILE A 321 7.65 -18.94 -22.37
N ARG A 322 7.25 -19.06 -23.64
CA ARG A 322 6.46 -18.10 -24.39
C ARG A 322 5.02 -18.61 -24.45
N ASP A 323 4.17 -18.11 -23.56
CA ASP A 323 2.77 -18.53 -23.43
C ASP A 323 1.85 -17.32 -23.24
N GLY A 324 0.81 -17.23 -24.07
CA GLY A 324 -0.16 -16.13 -24.09
C GLY A 324 -1.53 -16.51 -23.50
N ILE A 325 -1.71 -17.75 -23.03
CA ILE A 325 -3.02 -18.26 -22.59
C ILE A 325 -3.42 -17.68 -21.24
N TYR A 326 -2.46 -17.61 -20.29
CA TYR A 326 -2.68 -17.03 -18.95
C TYR A 326 -1.70 -15.87 -18.72
N THR A 327 -2.20 -14.65 -18.93
CA THR A 327 -1.39 -13.41 -18.88
C THR A 327 -1.38 -12.74 -17.49
N SER A 328 -2.29 -13.13 -16.59
CA SER A 328 -2.34 -12.76 -15.17
C SER A 328 -2.83 -13.96 -14.33
N GLY A 329 -2.51 -13.99 -13.04
CA GLY A 329 -2.89 -15.09 -12.14
C GLY A 329 -2.19 -15.01 -10.79
N MET A 330 -2.52 -15.93 -9.88
CA MET A 330 -1.83 -16.05 -8.60
C MET A 330 -0.52 -16.84 -8.77
N THR A 331 0.58 -16.32 -8.23
CA THR A 331 1.81 -17.11 -8.04
C THR A 331 1.61 -17.99 -6.81
N VAL A 332 1.65 -19.30 -6.99
CA VAL A 332 1.39 -20.29 -5.93
C VAL A 332 2.54 -21.29 -5.82
N MET A 333 2.87 -21.67 -4.60
CA MET A 333 3.83 -22.76 -4.34
C MET A 333 3.06 -24.08 -4.36
N ARG A 334 3.53 -25.05 -5.14
CA ARG A 334 2.88 -26.36 -5.29
C ARG A 334 3.84 -27.47 -4.89
N ALA A 335 3.44 -28.29 -3.92
CA ALA A 335 4.06 -29.57 -3.62
C ALA A 335 3.16 -30.70 -4.16
N PHE A 336 3.74 -31.71 -4.81
CA PHE A 336 3.00 -32.85 -5.34
C PHE A 336 3.69 -34.16 -4.93
N ASN A 337 2.97 -35.04 -4.23
CA ASN A 337 3.41 -36.35 -3.72
C ASN A 337 4.60 -36.36 -2.73
N LYS A 338 5.19 -35.22 -2.36
CA LYS A 338 6.22 -35.09 -1.30
C LYS A 338 6.09 -33.73 -0.60
N GLY A 339 6.57 -33.64 0.64
CA GLY A 339 6.75 -32.35 1.33
C GLY A 339 7.83 -31.52 0.64
N ALA A 340 7.57 -30.24 0.46
CA ALA A 340 8.53 -29.28 -0.09
C ALA A 340 8.58 -28.04 0.81
N ILE A 341 9.78 -27.54 1.09
CA ILE A 341 10.01 -26.31 1.84
C ILE A 341 10.50 -25.27 0.83
N PHE A 342 9.81 -24.14 0.78
CA PHE A 342 10.13 -23.00 -0.07
C PHE A 342 10.58 -21.84 0.82
N GLY A 343 11.78 -21.31 0.60
CA GLY A 343 12.32 -20.13 1.28
C GLY A 343 12.62 -19.00 0.28
N ASN A 344 12.69 -17.77 0.77
CA ASN A 344 13.10 -16.57 0.00
C ASN A 344 12.21 -16.19 -1.21
N ILE A 345 10.91 -16.41 -0.99
CA ILE A 345 9.71 -15.88 -1.66
C ILE A 345 9.67 -14.38 -2.00
N GLN A 346 10.43 -13.82 -2.94
CA GLN A 346 10.26 -12.40 -3.34
C GLN A 346 9.44 -12.22 -4.62
N ILE A 347 8.38 -11.41 -4.51
CA ILE A 347 7.54 -10.98 -5.64
C ILE A 347 7.49 -9.45 -5.58
N SER A 348 8.29 -8.79 -6.40
CA SER A 348 8.32 -7.33 -6.54
C SER A 348 7.47 -6.89 -7.73
N THR A 349 6.77 -5.77 -7.57
CA THR A 349 6.21 -5.04 -8.71
C THR A 349 7.32 -4.24 -9.36
N LEU A 350 7.62 -4.57 -10.61
CA LEU A 350 8.59 -3.85 -11.41
C LEU A 350 8.05 -2.45 -11.74
N ALA A 351 8.64 -1.42 -11.14
CA ALA A 351 8.16 -0.03 -11.27
C ALA A 351 8.58 0.60 -12.61
N PHE A 352 9.72 0.18 -13.14
CA PHE A 352 10.18 0.56 -14.48
C PHE A 352 10.99 -0.58 -15.11
N ARG A 353 10.81 -0.81 -16.41
CA ARG A 353 11.68 -1.68 -17.21
C ARG A 353 11.82 -1.19 -18.63
N ASP A 354 13.05 -1.17 -19.11
CA ASP A 354 13.37 -1.01 -20.51
C ASP A 354 14.42 -2.02 -20.97
N ASP A 355 14.03 -2.89 -21.89
CA ASP A 355 14.96 -3.75 -22.63
C ASP A 355 15.26 -3.19 -24.02
N PHE A 356 14.81 -1.96 -24.31
CA PHE A 356 15.07 -1.24 -25.56
C PHE A 356 14.61 -1.97 -26.83
N SER A 357 13.73 -2.96 -26.69
CA SER A 357 13.13 -3.69 -27.82
C SER A 357 12.18 -2.86 -28.67
N SER A 358 11.83 -1.66 -28.20
CA SER A 358 11.06 -0.66 -28.95
C SER A 358 11.91 0.21 -29.88
N ASP A 359 13.22 -0.03 -29.97
CA ASP A 359 14.19 0.72 -30.78
C ASP A 359 14.12 2.26 -30.58
N THR A 360 13.70 2.71 -29.39
CA THR A 360 13.51 4.13 -29.06
C THR A 360 13.88 4.43 -27.61
N MET A 361 14.19 5.71 -27.32
CA MET A 361 14.35 6.25 -25.97
C MET A 361 13.02 6.72 -25.35
N GLY A 362 11.87 6.23 -25.82
CA GLY A 362 10.55 6.80 -25.49
C GLY A 362 10.20 6.81 -24.00
N LYS A 363 10.84 5.97 -23.18
CA LYS A 363 10.64 5.92 -21.72
C LYS A 363 11.58 6.86 -20.93
N TRP A 364 12.38 7.65 -21.63
CA TRP A 364 13.45 8.45 -21.08
C TRP A 364 13.35 9.91 -21.53
N THR A 365 13.41 10.84 -20.58
CA THR A 365 13.65 12.26 -20.86
C THR A 365 15.15 12.49 -21.03
N ILE A 366 15.57 12.74 -22.27
CA ILE A 366 16.96 13.09 -22.58
C ILE A 366 17.25 14.50 -22.06
N ILE A 367 18.19 14.61 -21.12
CA ILE A 367 18.64 15.89 -20.56
C ILE A 367 19.86 16.41 -21.35
N ASP A 368 20.75 15.51 -21.76
CA ASP A 368 21.95 15.83 -22.53
C ASP A 368 22.52 14.57 -23.22
N GLY A 369 23.39 14.78 -24.22
CA GLY A 369 24.09 13.74 -24.97
C GLY A 369 23.33 13.14 -26.13
N LYS A 370 23.96 12.13 -26.76
CA LYS A 370 23.42 11.41 -27.92
C LYS A 370 23.17 9.95 -27.58
N TYR A 371 22.06 9.42 -28.06
CA TYR A 371 21.63 8.05 -27.82
C TYR A 371 21.30 7.38 -29.13
N GLN A 372 21.69 6.12 -29.27
CA GLN A 372 21.29 5.27 -30.39
C GLN A 372 20.75 3.97 -29.84
N VAL A 373 19.52 3.64 -30.20
CA VAL A 373 18.90 2.37 -29.77
C VAL A 373 18.97 1.39 -30.92
N SER A 374 19.52 0.22 -30.67
CA SER A 374 19.52 -0.88 -31.63
C SER A 374 19.72 -2.21 -30.91
N SER A 375 19.18 -3.29 -31.48
CA SER A 375 19.43 -4.66 -30.99
C SER A 375 19.13 -4.87 -29.50
N ASN A 376 18.02 -4.30 -29.01
CA ASN A 376 17.61 -4.37 -27.60
C ASN A 376 18.62 -3.72 -26.62
N ALA A 377 19.33 -2.69 -27.08
CA ALA A 377 20.28 -1.92 -26.29
C ALA A 377 20.22 -0.43 -26.62
N VAL A 378 20.54 0.42 -25.65
CA VAL A 378 20.83 1.84 -25.89
C VAL A 378 22.33 2.07 -25.81
N VAL A 379 22.91 2.70 -26.84
CA VAL A 379 24.27 3.24 -26.85
C VAL A 379 24.21 4.68 -26.37
N LEU A 380 24.92 5.00 -25.29
CA LEU A 380 25.11 6.34 -24.76
C LEU A 380 26.44 6.87 -25.29
N SER A 381 26.40 7.76 -26.29
CA SER A 381 27.60 8.38 -26.85
C SER A 381 27.92 9.69 -26.12
N ALA A 382 28.74 9.61 -25.08
CA ALA A 382 29.13 10.79 -24.31
C ALA A 382 30.21 11.62 -25.01
N SER A 383 29.92 12.88 -25.33
CA SER A 383 30.91 13.86 -25.83
C SER A 383 30.64 15.27 -25.26
N PRO A 384 30.97 15.55 -23.98
CA PRO A 384 31.57 14.66 -23.00
C PRO A 384 30.55 13.91 -22.12
N ILE A 385 29.25 14.14 -22.29
CA ILE A 385 28.22 13.57 -21.40
C ILE A 385 27.05 12.95 -22.16
N ALA A 386 26.37 12.03 -21.50
CA ALA A 386 25.00 11.67 -21.80
C ALA A 386 24.25 11.56 -20.47
N LYS A 387 23.07 12.18 -20.36
CA LYS A 387 22.18 12.09 -19.20
C LYS A 387 20.72 11.97 -19.62
N ALA A 388 20.02 10.97 -19.11
CA ALA A 388 18.60 10.79 -19.33
C ALA A 388 17.91 10.34 -18.04
N LEU A 389 16.68 10.79 -17.81
CA LEU A 389 15.87 10.42 -16.64
C LEU A 389 14.69 9.56 -17.07
N THR A 390 14.25 8.66 -16.20
CA THR A 390 12.99 7.93 -16.37
C THR A 390 11.82 8.92 -16.36
N THR A 391 10.84 8.74 -17.25
CA THR A 391 9.65 9.60 -17.27
C THR A 391 8.73 9.30 -16.07
N GLY A 392 8.55 10.29 -15.19
CA GLY A 392 7.48 10.28 -14.17
C GLY A 392 7.65 9.33 -12.97
N LEU A 393 8.79 8.63 -12.83
CA LEU A 393 9.05 7.75 -11.69
C LEU A 393 9.86 8.46 -10.61
N ILE A 394 9.20 8.86 -9.51
CA ILE A 394 9.88 9.37 -8.31
C ILE A 394 10.08 8.21 -7.35
N SER A 395 11.34 7.84 -7.10
CA SER A 395 11.69 6.72 -6.23
C SER A 395 12.25 7.22 -4.89
N LYS A 396 11.81 6.58 -3.79
CA LYS A 396 12.38 6.79 -2.44
C LYS A 396 13.40 5.71 -2.12
N ASP A 397 12.93 4.50 -1.87
CA ASP A 397 13.75 3.32 -1.64
C ASP A 397 13.65 2.42 -2.87
N LEU A 398 14.78 2.14 -3.49
CA LEU A 398 14.81 1.54 -4.82
C LEU A 398 15.90 0.48 -4.99
N VAL A 399 15.65 -0.46 -5.89
CA VAL A 399 16.66 -1.32 -6.50
C VAL A 399 16.69 -1.00 -7.99
N TYR A 400 17.84 -0.57 -8.50
CA TYR A 400 17.99 -0.19 -9.91
C TYR A 400 19.11 -1.01 -10.54
N GLU A 401 18.81 -1.76 -11.59
CA GLU A 401 19.75 -2.67 -12.24
C GLU A 401 19.75 -2.54 -13.77
N ALA A 402 20.86 -2.90 -14.40
CA ALA A 402 21.03 -2.98 -15.84
C ALA A 402 22.26 -3.80 -16.20
N ASP A 403 22.27 -4.34 -17.41
CA ASP A 403 23.51 -4.76 -18.03
C ASP A 403 24.17 -3.59 -18.75
N ILE A 404 25.47 -3.41 -18.53
CA ILE A 404 26.28 -2.35 -19.11
C ILE A 404 27.43 -3.00 -19.88
N PHE A 405 27.60 -2.61 -21.14
CA PHE A 405 28.75 -2.95 -21.96
C PHE A 405 29.56 -1.68 -22.22
N ILE A 406 30.83 -1.66 -21.78
CA ILE A 406 31.68 -0.48 -21.92
C ILE A 406 32.32 -0.51 -23.32
N ASP A 407 31.84 0.32 -24.25
CA ASP A 407 32.23 0.27 -25.67
C ASP A 407 33.65 0.80 -25.92
N SER A 408 34.12 1.80 -25.16
CA SER A 408 35.45 2.39 -25.34
C SER A 408 36.26 2.49 -24.05
N ALA A 409 37.57 2.22 -24.16
CA ALA A 409 38.52 2.16 -23.03
C ALA A 409 39.06 3.53 -22.58
N SER A 410 38.23 4.58 -22.65
CA SER A 410 38.59 5.90 -22.11
C SER A 410 38.98 5.76 -20.64
N GLY A 411 40.26 6.03 -20.29
CA GLY A 411 40.80 5.75 -18.96
C GLY A 411 40.17 6.55 -17.82
N ASN A 412 39.44 7.62 -18.14
CA ASN A 412 38.78 8.50 -17.17
C ASN A 412 37.25 8.56 -17.35
N GLY A 413 36.69 7.71 -18.21
CA GLY A 413 35.26 7.70 -18.50
C GLY A 413 34.52 6.60 -17.75
N ASP A 414 33.28 6.90 -17.37
CA ASP A 414 32.42 6.00 -16.61
C ASP A 414 30.94 6.23 -16.93
N GLY A 415 30.10 5.25 -16.62
CA GLY A 415 28.66 5.39 -16.77
C GLY A 415 27.86 4.39 -15.94
N GLY A 416 26.59 4.73 -15.72
CA GLY A 416 25.70 3.99 -14.82
C GLY A 416 24.44 4.77 -14.51
N PHE A 417 23.99 4.70 -13.26
CA PHE A 417 22.72 5.25 -12.82
C PHE A 417 22.86 6.59 -12.11
N ILE A 418 21.93 7.49 -12.38
CA ILE A 418 21.59 8.59 -11.48
C ILE A 418 20.26 8.27 -10.79
N PHE A 419 20.14 8.61 -9.52
CA PHE A 419 18.94 8.28 -8.73
C PHE A 419 18.69 9.29 -7.63
N ARG A 420 17.42 9.39 -7.20
CA ARG A 420 16.90 10.45 -6.33
C ARG A 420 17.23 11.84 -6.89
N VAL A 421 17.07 11.98 -8.20
CA VAL A 421 17.45 13.18 -8.97
C VAL A 421 16.35 14.23 -8.93
N SER A 422 16.76 15.48 -8.73
CA SER A 422 15.97 16.69 -8.92
C SER A 422 16.80 17.74 -9.66
N ASN A 423 16.15 18.74 -10.25
CA ASN A 423 16.80 19.89 -10.88
C ASN A 423 17.84 19.54 -11.96
N ALA A 424 17.61 18.46 -12.73
CA ALA A 424 18.52 18.05 -13.79
C ALA A 424 18.54 19.05 -14.96
N LYS A 425 19.73 19.39 -15.41
CA LYS A 425 20.02 20.30 -16.52
C LYS A 425 21.17 19.74 -17.38
N ALA A 426 21.38 20.33 -18.55
CA ALA A 426 22.55 20.08 -19.38
C ALA A 426 23.85 20.34 -18.60
N GLY A 427 24.89 19.55 -18.86
CA GLY A 427 26.14 19.54 -18.08
C GLY A 427 26.29 18.31 -17.17
N PRO A 428 27.52 17.85 -16.88
CA PRO A 428 27.78 16.56 -16.22
C PRO A 428 27.12 16.46 -14.85
N ASP A 429 27.37 17.44 -13.99
CA ASP A 429 26.97 17.43 -12.57
C ASP A 429 25.83 18.41 -12.28
N SER A 430 25.22 18.96 -13.33
CA SER A 430 24.11 19.89 -13.25
C SER A 430 22.81 19.15 -12.91
N TYR A 431 22.73 18.65 -11.67
CA TYR A 431 21.56 18.05 -11.03
C TYR A 431 21.80 17.95 -9.51
N ASN A 432 20.73 17.69 -8.77
CA ASN A 432 20.77 17.33 -7.35
C ASN A 432 20.38 15.86 -7.22
N GLY A 433 21.30 14.98 -6.86
CA GLY A 433 21.01 13.54 -6.72
C GLY A 433 22.27 12.71 -6.56
N TYR A 434 22.12 11.39 -6.57
CA TYR A 434 23.25 10.46 -6.50
C TYR A 434 23.62 9.93 -7.89
N TYR A 435 24.83 9.39 -8.00
CA TYR A 435 25.33 8.71 -9.19
C TYR A 435 26.18 7.52 -8.81
N ALA A 436 25.91 6.37 -9.42
CA ALA A 436 26.72 5.17 -9.33
C ALA A 436 27.04 4.65 -10.73
N GLY A 437 28.31 4.43 -11.04
CA GLY A 437 28.74 4.00 -12.37
C GLY A 437 29.98 3.15 -12.37
N ILE A 438 30.26 2.55 -13.53
CA ILE A 438 31.44 1.73 -13.80
C ILE A 438 32.22 2.32 -14.96
N GLY A 439 33.54 2.21 -14.89
CA GLY A 439 34.49 2.54 -15.95
C GLY A 439 35.51 1.43 -16.09
N ASN A 440 36.41 1.52 -17.07
CA ASN A 440 37.45 0.51 -17.28
C ASN A 440 38.39 0.47 -16.05
N GLY A 441 38.26 -0.55 -15.21
CA GLY A 441 39.04 -0.70 -13.98
C GLY A 441 38.45 -0.04 -12.73
N LEU A 442 37.23 0.50 -12.74
CA LEU A 442 36.70 1.24 -11.58
C LEU A 442 35.18 1.14 -11.39
N VAL A 443 34.76 1.33 -10.13
CA VAL A 443 33.37 1.62 -9.73
C VAL A 443 33.37 2.92 -8.94
N VAL A 444 32.43 3.82 -9.23
CA VAL A 444 32.32 5.14 -8.59
C VAL A 444 30.92 5.35 -8.03
N LEU A 445 30.83 5.94 -6.84
CA LEU A 445 29.62 6.47 -6.24
C LEU A 445 29.88 7.92 -5.82
N GLY A 446 28.97 8.82 -6.18
CA GLY A 446 29.03 10.22 -5.79
C GLY A 446 27.65 10.84 -5.72
N ARG A 447 27.63 12.14 -5.44
CA ARG A 447 26.43 12.97 -5.50
C ARG A 447 26.72 14.27 -6.20
N ALA A 448 25.70 14.80 -6.85
CA ALA A 448 25.74 16.13 -7.43
C ALA A 448 24.87 17.08 -6.60
N ASP A 449 25.35 18.30 -6.37
CA ASP A 449 24.57 19.45 -5.88
C ASP A 449 24.77 20.66 -6.79
N SER A 450 24.63 20.41 -8.10
CA SER A 450 25.17 21.25 -9.19
C SER A 450 26.70 21.29 -9.28
N ASN A 451 27.42 20.57 -8.40
CA ASN A 451 28.83 20.27 -8.48
C ASN A 451 29.09 18.80 -8.15
N TRP A 452 30.18 18.22 -8.66
CA TRP A 452 30.56 16.84 -8.36
C TRP A 452 31.09 16.68 -6.94
N ASN A 453 30.51 15.75 -6.19
CA ASN A 453 31.01 15.32 -4.89
C ASN A 453 31.23 13.80 -4.92
N ARG A 454 32.48 13.38 -5.04
CA ARG A 454 32.83 11.96 -4.96
C ARG A 454 32.63 11.45 -3.53
N LEU A 455 31.79 10.43 -3.36
CA LEU A 455 31.58 9.76 -2.08
C LEU A 455 32.56 8.60 -1.91
N LYS A 456 32.69 7.75 -2.94
CA LYS A 456 33.61 6.61 -2.93
C LYS A 456 33.98 6.16 -4.35
N THR A 457 35.21 5.69 -4.51
CA THR A 457 35.67 4.99 -5.72
C THR A 457 36.39 3.71 -5.28
N VAL A 458 36.15 2.63 -6.00
CA VAL A 458 36.82 1.34 -5.82
C VAL A 458 37.52 0.98 -7.13
N GLN A 459 38.80 0.65 -7.04
CA GLN A 459 39.54 0.08 -8.16
C GLN A 459 39.09 -1.37 -8.36
N ALA A 460 38.67 -1.71 -9.58
CA ALA A 460 38.07 -2.98 -9.93
C ALA A 460 38.68 -3.47 -11.25
N ALA A 461 39.89 -4.05 -11.16
CA ALA A 461 40.68 -4.45 -12.32
C ALA A 461 39.97 -5.49 -13.21
N ASP A 462 38.97 -6.16 -12.67
CA ASP A 462 38.09 -7.13 -13.32
C ASP A 462 36.99 -6.50 -14.19
N ILE A 463 36.69 -5.21 -14.03
CA ILE A 463 35.77 -4.48 -14.92
C ILE A 463 36.55 -3.99 -16.13
N LYS A 464 36.22 -4.49 -17.33
CA LYS A 464 36.97 -4.24 -18.56
C LYS A 464 36.11 -3.63 -19.66
N ALA A 465 36.71 -2.73 -20.43
CA ALA A 465 36.15 -2.33 -21.72
C ALA A 465 36.02 -3.54 -22.66
N GLY A 466 34.97 -3.55 -23.48
CA GLY A 466 34.64 -4.67 -24.36
C GLY A 466 34.00 -5.87 -23.65
N GLN A 467 33.66 -5.75 -22.36
CA GLN A 467 32.93 -6.77 -21.60
C GLN A 467 31.58 -6.23 -21.12
N LYS A 468 30.62 -7.17 -21.00
CA LYS A 468 29.30 -6.92 -20.45
C LYS A 468 29.36 -7.18 -18.94
N HIS A 469 28.98 -6.19 -18.16
CA HIS A 469 28.89 -6.24 -16.70
C HIS A 469 27.46 -5.98 -16.25
N HIS A 470 27.07 -6.50 -15.10
CA HIS A 470 25.75 -6.26 -14.53
C HIS A 470 25.86 -5.32 -13.32
N LEU A 471 25.33 -4.10 -13.44
CA LEU A 471 25.35 -3.08 -12.38
C LEU A 471 24.00 -3.05 -11.66
N MET A 472 24.02 -3.15 -10.33
CA MET A 472 22.83 -2.95 -9.49
C MET A 472 23.14 -1.95 -8.36
N ILE A 473 22.21 -1.04 -8.08
CA ILE A 473 22.20 -0.25 -6.85
C ILE A 473 21.03 -0.63 -5.96
N ARG A 474 21.24 -0.52 -4.65
CA ARG A 474 20.18 -0.61 -3.65
C ARG A 474 20.28 0.62 -2.74
N ALA A 475 19.29 1.50 -2.83
CA ALA A 475 19.17 2.68 -1.98
C ALA A 475 18.01 2.50 -1.00
N ARG A 476 18.28 2.50 0.31
CA ARG A 476 17.25 2.42 1.37
C ARG A 476 17.56 3.38 2.49
N GLY A 477 16.67 4.33 2.75
CA GLY A 477 16.94 5.42 3.68
C GLY A 477 18.21 6.18 3.24
N ASP A 478 19.21 6.28 4.11
CA ASP A 478 20.51 6.90 3.82
C ASP A 478 21.56 5.91 3.29
N SER A 479 21.26 4.60 3.23
CA SER A 479 22.21 3.57 2.82
C SER A 479 22.12 3.30 1.32
N ILE A 480 23.27 3.41 0.65
CA ILE A 480 23.43 3.17 -0.80
C ILE A 480 24.47 2.08 -1.00
N SER A 481 24.07 0.97 -1.60
CA SER A 481 24.94 -0.16 -1.95
C SER A 481 25.05 -0.29 -3.47
N VAL A 482 26.26 -0.52 -3.99
CA VAL A 482 26.54 -0.71 -5.43
C VAL A 482 27.16 -2.10 -5.63
N TYR A 483 26.60 -2.87 -6.56
CA TYR A 483 26.99 -4.25 -6.90
C TYR A 483 27.37 -4.30 -8.37
N VAL A 484 28.41 -5.07 -8.70
CA VAL A 484 28.85 -5.30 -10.09
C VAL A 484 29.20 -6.77 -10.26
N ASP A 485 28.48 -7.42 -11.17
CA ASP A 485 28.50 -8.85 -11.51
C ASP A 485 28.09 -9.77 -10.35
N ASP A 486 28.77 -9.69 -9.21
CA ASP A 486 28.33 -10.31 -7.96
C ASP A 486 27.24 -9.46 -7.30
N LEU A 487 26.00 -9.96 -7.33
CA LEU A 487 24.83 -9.32 -6.73
C LEU A 487 24.65 -9.64 -5.23
N ASN A 488 25.46 -10.53 -4.67
CA ASN A 488 25.42 -10.89 -3.25
C ASN A 488 26.36 -10.02 -2.42
N THR A 489 27.48 -9.59 -3.00
CA THR A 489 28.48 -8.76 -2.32
C THR A 489 28.59 -7.38 -2.96
N PRO A 490 28.22 -6.28 -2.26
CA PRO A 490 28.36 -4.95 -2.83
C PRO A 490 29.84 -4.58 -2.97
N ARG A 491 30.22 -4.06 -4.14
CA ARG A 491 31.53 -3.42 -4.36
C ARG A 491 31.74 -2.25 -3.40
N MET A 492 30.66 -1.57 -3.01
CA MET A 492 30.68 -0.56 -1.96
C MET A 492 29.32 -0.36 -1.28
N VAL A 493 29.38 0.06 -0.02
CA VAL A 493 28.23 0.59 0.74
C VAL A 493 28.64 1.96 1.31
N VAL A 494 27.79 2.96 1.13
CA VAL A 494 27.97 4.33 1.63
C VAL A 494 26.70 4.78 2.35
N LYS A 495 26.86 5.57 3.41
CA LYS A 495 25.76 6.27 4.08
C LYS A 495 25.80 7.75 3.71
N ASP A 496 24.77 8.22 3.02
CA ASP A 496 24.56 9.63 2.72
C ASP A 496 23.04 9.87 2.58
N GLY A 497 22.49 10.72 3.44
CA GLY A 497 21.05 11.02 3.51
C GLY A 497 20.65 12.35 2.87
N LYS A 498 21.53 13.00 2.10
CA LYS A 498 21.27 14.33 1.54
C LYS A 498 20.07 14.36 0.59
N TYR A 499 19.85 13.31 -0.19
CA TYR A 499 18.68 13.19 -1.06
C TYR A 499 17.86 11.96 -0.68
N ALA A 500 16.61 12.17 -0.26
CA ALA A 500 15.73 11.10 0.19
C ALA A 500 14.82 10.55 -0.92
N THR A 501 14.53 11.35 -1.95
CA THR A 501 13.61 11.01 -3.05
C THR A 501 14.02 11.72 -4.33
N GLY A 502 13.55 11.23 -5.49
CA GLY A 502 13.68 11.90 -6.78
C GLY A 502 13.66 10.91 -7.94
N LEU A 503 13.88 11.40 -9.16
CA LEU A 503 13.84 10.59 -10.37
C LEU A 503 15.04 9.62 -10.48
N SER A 504 14.83 8.52 -11.18
CA SER A 504 15.88 7.60 -11.63
C SER A 504 16.34 7.96 -13.05
N GLY A 505 17.53 7.53 -13.44
CA GLY A 505 18.08 7.85 -14.75
C GLY A 505 19.39 7.14 -15.07
N ILE A 506 19.88 7.34 -16.28
CA ILE A 506 21.16 6.84 -16.77
C ILE A 506 22.08 8.01 -17.11
N ARG A 507 23.38 7.83 -16.87
CA ARG A 507 24.42 8.83 -17.15
C ARG A 507 25.66 8.14 -17.70
N ALA A 508 26.29 8.76 -18.69
CA ALA A 508 27.65 8.44 -19.14
C ALA A 508 28.50 9.73 -19.14
N TYR A 509 29.78 9.58 -18.80
CA TYR A 509 30.75 10.66 -18.75
C TYR A 509 32.05 10.22 -19.44
N MET A 510 32.47 10.96 -20.46
CA MET A 510 33.70 10.75 -21.24
C MET A 510 33.92 9.32 -21.76
N THR A 511 32.86 8.52 -21.85
CA THR A 511 32.88 7.14 -22.35
C THR A 511 31.65 6.86 -23.21
N THR A 512 31.79 5.93 -24.15
CA THR A 512 30.64 5.33 -24.81
C THR A 512 30.37 3.99 -24.16
N LEU A 513 29.10 3.75 -23.83
CA LEU A 513 28.66 2.48 -23.28
C LEU A 513 27.28 2.13 -23.82
N SER A 514 26.98 0.84 -23.81
CA SER A 514 25.69 0.30 -24.16
C SER A 514 24.99 -0.24 -22.91
N MET A 515 23.69 0.01 -22.74
CA MET A 515 22.89 -0.55 -21.66
C MET A 515 21.75 -1.43 -22.19
N GLN A 516 21.44 -2.50 -21.44
CA GLN A 516 20.32 -3.40 -21.71
C GLN A 516 19.61 -3.78 -20.39
N ARG A 517 18.34 -4.17 -20.49
CA ARG A 517 17.54 -4.66 -19.34
C ARG A 517 17.55 -3.72 -18.13
N VAL A 518 17.34 -2.44 -18.36
CA VAL A 518 17.33 -1.41 -17.31
C VAL A 518 16.03 -1.51 -16.51
N GLN A 519 16.10 -1.65 -15.19
CA GLN A 519 14.95 -1.99 -14.34
C GLN A 519 15.01 -1.31 -12.97
N ASP A 520 13.95 -0.58 -12.58
CA ASP A 520 13.79 0.01 -11.24
C ASP A 520 12.63 -0.67 -10.50
N GLU A 521 12.91 -1.17 -9.29
CA GLU A 521 11.93 -1.68 -8.34
C GLU A 521 11.74 -0.69 -7.19
N ASP A 522 10.63 0.06 -7.22
CA ASP A 522 10.23 0.94 -6.12
C ASP A 522 9.71 0.10 -4.93
N LYS A 523 10.25 0.33 -3.73
CA LYS A 523 9.91 -0.42 -2.51
C LYS A 523 9.05 0.35 -1.51
N GLN A 524 8.38 1.43 -1.94
CA GLN A 524 7.61 2.26 -1.01
C GLN A 524 6.28 1.61 -0.55
N LEU A 525 6.26 1.15 0.70
CA LEU A 525 5.09 1.21 1.59
C LEU A 525 4.83 2.70 1.91
N ASP A 526 3.67 3.29 1.61
CA ASP A 526 3.39 4.71 1.91
C ASP A 526 2.33 4.94 3.03
N PRO A 527 2.72 5.55 4.18
CA PRO A 527 1.89 6.01 5.31
C PRO A 527 1.35 7.47 5.29
N SER A 528 1.22 8.17 4.16
CA SER A 528 0.90 9.62 4.17
C SER A 528 -0.60 9.98 4.02
N PHE A 529 -1.35 10.06 5.13
CA PHE A 529 -2.77 10.47 5.15
C PHE A 529 -3.18 11.57 6.17
N ILE A 530 -2.24 12.37 6.71
CA ILE A 530 -2.57 13.34 7.79
C ILE A 530 -2.60 14.83 7.37
N TRP A 531 -2.35 15.21 6.12
CA TRP A 531 -2.23 16.66 5.80
C TRP A 531 -3.25 17.27 4.83
N ILE A 532 -4.23 16.53 4.28
CA ILE A 532 -5.17 17.09 3.27
C ILE A 532 -6.61 17.31 3.79
N LEU A 533 -7.01 16.74 4.93
CA LEU A 533 -8.35 16.96 5.50
C LEU A 533 -8.51 18.31 6.25
N GLN A 534 -7.43 19.06 6.48
CA GLN A 534 -7.48 20.36 7.18
C GLN A 534 -7.91 21.54 6.29
N LEU A 535 -8.06 21.37 4.97
CA LEU A 535 -8.38 22.46 4.03
C LEU A 535 -9.81 22.49 3.47
N LEU A 536 -10.69 21.55 3.89
CA LEU A 536 -12.11 21.55 3.48
C LEU A 536 -13.10 21.91 4.60
N TYR A 537 -12.63 22.42 5.75
CA TYR A 537 -13.49 22.83 6.89
C TYR A 537 -13.29 24.28 7.36
N THR A 538 -12.81 25.19 6.50
CA THR A 538 -12.60 26.63 6.85
C THR A 538 -13.40 27.63 6.01
N SER A 539 -14.53 27.24 5.41
CA SER A 539 -15.45 28.20 4.76
C SER A 539 -16.79 28.42 5.47
N GLN A 540 -16.89 28.14 6.78
CA GLN A 540 -18.05 28.55 7.61
C GLN A 540 -17.66 29.35 8.87
N SER A 541 -16.65 30.22 8.77
CA SER A 541 -16.31 31.15 9.86
C SER A 541 -16.16 32.59 9.38
N THR A 542 -17.18 33.12 8.70
CA THR A 542 -17.30 34.57 8.46
C THR A 542 -18.74 35.10 8.54
N VAL A 543 -19.62 34.54 9.37
CA VAL A 543 -20.81 35.27 9.88
C VAL A 543 -21.21 34.70 11.24
N LEU A 544 -20.53 35.10 12.33
CA LEU A 544 -21.05 35.13 13.72
C LEU A 544 -19.97 35.53 14.76
N ALA A 545 -19.02 36.39 14.39
CA ALA A 545 -18.25 37.17 15.37
C ALA A 545 -19.00 38.48 15.63
N GLY A 546 -20.10 38.41 16.39
CA GLY A 546 -20.95 39.58 16.61
C GLY A 546 -22.17 39.37 17.49
N ARG A 547 -22.06 38.57 18.57
CA ARG A 547 -22.90 38.66 19.80
C ARG A 547 -22.65 37.44 20.67
N LEU A 548 -21.81 37.57 21.70
CA LEU A 548 -21.93 36.87 23.00
C LEU A 548 -20.78 37.34 23.92
N LEU A 549 -20.93 38.57 24.42
CA LEU A 549 -20.50 38.86 25.79
C LEU A 549 -21.78 38.89 26.63
N THR A 550 -21.67 38.38 27.87
CA THR A 550 -22.67 38.31 28.94
C THR A 550 -23.54 37.03 28.97
N HIS A 551 -23.11 36.04 29.75
CA HIS A 551 -23.74 35.65 31.03
C HIS A 551 -23.11 34.35 31.56
N SER A 552 -22.56 34.44 32.76
CA SER A 552 -22.01 33.36 33.57
C SER A 552 -23.13 32.63 34.34
N GLY A 553 -23.10 31.29 34.34
CA GLY A 553 -24.01 30.45 35.13
C GLY A 553 -23.32 29.17 35.64
N PRO A 554 -23.75 28.62 36.80
CA PRO A 554 -23.01 27.61 37.58
C PRO A 554 -23.04 26.18 37.02
N SER A 555 -23.64 25.93 35.87
CA SER A 555 -23.70 24.61 35.21
C SER A 555 -22.39 24.21 34.51
N SER A 556 -21.47 25.15 34.28
CA SER A 556 -20.19 24.91 33.60
C SER A 556 -19.14 24.21 34.47
N PHE A 557 -19.34 24.15 35.79
CA PHE A 557 -18.36 23.60 36.73
C PHE A 557 -18.48 22.07 36.88
N LEU A 558 -19.67 21.49 36.70
CA LEU A 558 -19.90 20.03 36.69
C LEU A 558 -19.51 19.38 35.36
N TRP A 559 -19.56 20.13 34.25
CA TRP A 559 -19.11 19.68 32.94
C TRP A 559 -17.57 19.57 32.86
N LEU A 560 -16.83 20.46 33.55
CA LEU A 560 -15.37 20.42 33.62
C LEU A 560 -14.83 19.20 34.41
N ILE A 561 -15.52 18.79 35.48
CA ILE A 561 -15.07 17.69 36.36
C ILE A 561 -15.28 16.32 35.69
N SER A 562 -16.30 16.15 34.84
CA SER A 562 -16.55 14.86 34.15
C SER A 562 -15.72 14.66 32.87
N ASN A 563 -15.39 15.72 32.12
CA ASN A 563 -14.72 15.59 30.82
C ASN A 563 -13.21 15.83 30.81
N ILE A 564 -12.63 16.41 31.86
CA ILE A 564 -11.18 16.71 31.87
C ILE A 564 -10.44 15.96 33.00
N MET A 565 -11.06 15.66 34.14
CA MET A 565 -10.36 15.02 35.26
C MET A 565 -10.37 13.49 35.27
N LEU A 566 -11.36 12.83 34.67
CA LEU A 566 -11.42 11.37 34.61
C LEU A 566 -10.36 10.74 33.66
N PRO A 567 -9.96 11.38 32.55
CA PRO A 567 -8.79 10.96 31.76
C PRO A 567 -7.45 11.26 32.45
N LEU A 568 -7.39 12.30 33.30
CA LEU A 568 -6.18 12.67 34.05
C LEU A 568 -5.91 11.74 35.24
N LEU A 569 -6.94 11.10 35.80
CA LEU A 569 -6.79 10.10 36.86
C LEU A 569 -6.24 8.76 36.36
N PHE A 570 -6.23 8.51 35.05
CA PHE A 570 -5.54 7.38 34.42
C PHE A 570 -4.10 7.68 34.00
N MET A 571 -3.65 8.95 34.10
CA MET A 571 -2.31 9.39 33.68
C MET A 571 -1.23 9.25 34.77
N THR A 572 -1.56 8.90 36.02
CA THR A 572 -0.62 9.02 37.15
C THR A 572 -0.02 7.70 37.68
N VAL A 573 -0.14 6.57 36.98
CA VAL A 573 0.49 5.30 37.42
C VAL A 573 1.60 4.76 36.52
N PHE A 574 1.89 5.34 35.34
CA PHE A 574 2.95 4.80 34.48
C PHE A 574 3.96 5.82 33.94
N LEU A 575 4.23 6.86 34.73
CA LEU A 575 5.47 7.65 34.62
C LEU A 575 6.45 7.21 35.72
N ALA A 576 6.99 6.00 35.57
CA ALA A 576 8.16 5.57 36.31
C ALA A 576 8.98 4.60 35.43
N ALA A 577 10.27 4.87 35.33
CA ALA A 577 11.26 4.23 34.46
C ALA A 577 11.13 2.70 34.31
N GLY A 578 11.13 2.22 33.07
CA GLY A 578 11.03 0.81 32.70
C GLY A 578 10.20 0.58 31.44
N VAL A 579 10.43 1.35 30.38
CA VAL A 579 9.63 1.26 29.14
C VAL A 579 10.14 0.08 28.32
N THR A 580 9.70 -1.13 28.69
CA THR A 580 9.16 -2.18 27.80
C THR A 580 9.07 -3.53 28.51
N ALA A 581 7.87 -3.93 28.89
CA ALA A 581 7.44 -5.32 28.77
C ALA A 581 5.98 -5.49 29.20
N ASN A 582 5.14 -5.79 28.21
CA ASN A 582 3.88 -6.47 28.43
C ASN A 582 4.19 -7.92 28.84
N LYS A 583 3.58 -8.42 29.93
CA LYS A 583 3.83 -9.76 30.50
C LYS A 583 3.71 -10.88 29.46
N ALA A 584 2.74 -10.81 28.55
CA ALA A 584 2.52 -11.82 27.52
C ALA A 584 3.63 -11.82 26.45
N ALA A 585 4.18 -10.66 26.12
CA ALA A 585 5.17 -10.51 25.06
C ALA A 585 6.63 -10.65 25.55
N ALA A 586 6.86 -10.33 26.83
CA ALA A 586 8.18 -10.27 27.46
C ALA A 586 9.01 -11.55 27.32
N LYS A 587 8.38 -12.72 27.49
CA LYS A 587 9.04 -14.02 27.41
C LYS A 587 9.64 -14.29 26.03
N TYR A 588 8.93 -13.92 24.97
CA TYR A 588 9.42 -14.06 23.60
C TYR A 588 10.52 -13.05 23.26
N GLN A 589 10.54 -11.88 23.90
CA GLN A 589 11.66 -10.94 23.83
C GLN A 589 12.91 -11.51 24.52
N ALA A 590 12.73 -12.20 25.65
CA ALA A 590 13.81 -12.91 26.35
C ALA A 590 14.41 -14.02 25.46
N LEU A 591 13.55 -14.81 24.83
CA LEU A 591 13.98 -15.85 23.88
C LEU A 591 14.74 -15.24 22.70
N PHE A 592 14.23 -14.16 22.12
CA PHE A 592 14.91 -13.45 21.04
C PHE A 592 16.32 -12.97 21.45
N PHE A 593 16.46 -12.32 22.61
CA PHE A 593 17.78 -11.88 23.07
C PHE A 593 18.73 -13.01 23.39
N TYR A 594 18.23 -14.13 23.91
CA TYR A 594 19.05 -15.32 24.13
C TYR A 594 19.59 -15.88 22.81
N GLN A 595 18.73 -16.04 21.81
CA GLN A 595 19.12 -16.52 20.49
C GLN A 595 20.11 -15.56 19.80
N LEU A 596 19.90 -14.26 19.96
CA LEU A 596 20.81 -13.22 19.47
C LEU A 596 22.18 -13.26 20.18
N TYR A 597 22.22 -13.45 21.50
CA TYR A 597 23.46 -13.62 22.26
C TYR A 597 24.25 -14.83 21.76
N ARG A 598 23.55 -15.96 21.59
CA ARG A 598 24.14 -17.21 21.09
C ARG A 598 24.70 -17.04 19.67
N LEU A 599 23.98 -16.34 18.80
CA LEU A 599 24.45 -15.97 17.46
C LEU A 599 25.70 -15.06 17.51
N GLU A 600 25.72 -14.07 18.39
CA GLU A 600 26.87 -13.17 18.56
C GLU A 600 28.10 -13.91 19.10
N VAL A 601 27.91 -14.87 20.02
CA VAL A 601 28.98 -15.74 20.52
C VAL A 601 29.50 -16.66 19.43
N ASP A 602 28.64 -17.25 18.58
CA ASP A 602 29.11 -18.06 17.46
C ASP A 602 29.98 -17.22 16.52
N ALA A 603 29.55 -16.00 16.23
CA ALA A 603 30.24 -15.09 15.32
C ALA A 603 31.57 -14.60 15.90
N HIS A 604 31.57 -14.06 17.13
CA HIS A 604 32.70 -13.30 17.66
C HIS A 604 33.48 -14.03 18.77
N GLY A 605 32.98 -15.17 19.24
CA GLY A 605 33.47 -15.85 20.43
C GLY A 605 33.02 -15.17 21.72
N LEU A 606 32.98 -15.92 22.82
CA LEU A 606 32.46 -15.45 24.11
C LEU A 606 33.15 -14.17 24.59
N ALA A 607 34.50 -14.12 24.54
CA ALA A 607 35.28 -12.99 25.03
C ALA A 607 34.98 -11.67 24.29
N ASN A 608 34.57 -11.74 23.02
CA ASN A 608 34.31 -10.57 22.18
C ASN A 608 32.82 -10.32 21.96
N SER A 609 31.93 -11.12 22.56
CA SER A 609 30.49 -10.91 22.46
C SER A 609 30.12 -9.51 22.92
N ARG A 610 29.33 -8.80 22.09
CA ARG A 610 28.71 -7.52 22.49
C ARG A 610 27.48 -7.72 23.37
N MET A 611 27.05 -8.96 23.57
CA MET A 611 25.91 -9.30 24.42
C MET A 611 26.32 -10.05 25.68
N ALA A 612 25.56 -9.83 26.75
CA ALA A 612 25.69 -10.50 28.04
C ALA A 612 27.14 -10.52 28.58
N PRO A 613 27.77 -9.36 28.85
CA PRO A 613 29.14 -9.31 29.37
C PRO A 613 29.34 -10.09 30.67
N GLY A 614 28.29 -10.34 31.47
CA GLY A 614 28.37 -11.20 32.65
C GLY A 614 28.63 -12.67 32.32
N CYS A 615 28.15 -13.17 31.19
CA CYS A 615 28.44 -14.53 30.73
C CYS A 615 29.93 -14.75 30.44
N VAL A 616 30.63 -13.71 29.96
CA VAL A 616 32.09 -13.76 29.75
C VAL A 616 32.83 -13.93 31.07
N LYS A 617 32.39 -13.22 32.12
CA LYS A 617 33.01 -13.28 33.45
C LYS A 617 32.84 -14.65 34.12
N ALA A 618 31.82 -15.41 33.75
CA ALA A 618 31.55 -16.76 34.26
C ALA A 618 32.39 -17.87 33.57
N GLY A 619 33.16 -17.54 32.53
CA GLY A 619 34.12 -18.47 31.89
C GLY A 619 33.51 -19.51 30.94
N GLY A 620 32.20 -19.52 30.73
CA GLY A 620 31.50 -20.43 29.82
C GLY A 620 30.35 -19.73 29.07
N VAL A 621 29.93 -20.28 27.92
CA VAL A 621 28.78 -19.73 27.17
C VAL A 621 27.52 -20.00 27.96
N CYS A 622 26.77 -18.95 28.31
CA CYS A 622 25.53 -19.11 29.05
C CYS A 622 24.54 -19.99 28.27
N ASP A 623 23.93 -20.95 28.98
CA ASP A 623 22.66 -21.54 28.56
C ASP A 623 21.51 -20.54 28.82
N LEU A 624 20.28 -20.91 28.46
CA LEU A 624 19.13 -20.02 28.61
C LEU A 624 18.90 -19.62 30.07
N GLU A 625 19.08 -20.54 31.02
CA GLU A 625 18.89 -20.28 32.45
C GLU A 625 19.90 -19.24 32.96
N ALA A 626 21.19 -19.48 32.70
CA ALA A 626 22.26 -18.59 33.10
C ALA A 626 22.13 -17.21 32.44
N PHE A 627 21.77 -17.19 31.15
CA PHE A 627 21.53 -15.94 30.41
C PHE A 627 20.40 -15.14 31.05
N ILE A 628 19.24 -15.75 31.29
CA ILE A 628 18.08 -15.05 31.88
C ILE A 628 18.40 -14.57 33.29
N LYS A 629 19.08 -15.37 34.12
CA LYS A 629 19.50 -14.94 35.46
C LYS A 629 20.48 -13.75 35.42
N GLU A 630 21.33 -13.69 34.40
CA GLU A 630 22.27 -12.58 34.23
C GLU A 630 21.55 -11.30 33.82
N VAL A 631 20.73 -11.35 32.77
CA VAL A 631 20.19 -10.14 32.13
C VAL A 631 18.89 -9.63 32.76
N CYS A 632 18.18 -10.46 33.53
CA CYS A 632 16.93 -10.06 34.16
C CYS A 632 17.12 -9.47 35.56
N THR A 633 16.35 -8.43 35.85
CA THR A 633 16.29 -7.82 37.17
C THR A 633 15.19 -8.48 38.01
N VAL A 634 15.58 -9.14 39.11
CA VAL A 634 14.63 -9.71 40.07
C VAL A 634 14.33 -8.70 41.17
N LYS A 635 13.05 -8.34 41.32
CA LYS A 635 12.58 -7.41 42.35
C LYS A 635 11.97 -8.18 43.51
N LYS A 636 12.26 -7.76 44.75
CA LYS A 636 11.57 -8.25 45.95
C LYS A 636 10.30 -7.44 46.16
N LYS A 637 9.14 -8.11 46.25
CA LYS A 637 7.86 -7.46 46.52
C LYS A 637 7.17 -8.09 47.74
N PRO A 638 6.43 -7.31 48.55
CA PRO A 638 5.61 -7.86 49.61
C PRO A 638 4.54 -8.80 49.03
N LYS A 639 4.41 -9.99 49.60
CA LYS A 639 3.32 -10.92 49.32
C LYS A 639 2.01 -10.29 49.79
N ARG A 640 0.96 -10.44 48.99
CA ARG A 640 -0.37 -9.92 49.33
C ARG A 640 -1.40 -11.05 49.33
N ASP A 641 -2.39 -10.95 50.20
CA ASP A 641 -3.55 -11.85 50.21
C ASP A 641 -4.54 -11.51 49.09
N ALA A 642 -5.63 -12.29 48.97
CA ALA A 642 -6.67 -12.11 47.96
C ALA A 642 -7.37 -10.73 48.04
N SER A 643 -7.29 -10.06 49.17
CA SER A 643 -7.88 -8.73 49.42
C SER A 643 -6.88 -7.59 49.18
N GLY A 644 -5.62 -7.92 48.82
CA GLY A 644 -4.56 -6.96 48.55
C GLY A 644 -3.76 -6.52 49.77
N ASN A 645 -3.99 -7.08 50.96
CA ASN A 645 -3.25 -6.73 52.17
C ASN A 645 -1.89 -7.45 52.22
N ILE A 646 -0.87 -6.80 52.79
CA ILE A 646 0.47 -7.39 52.89
C ILE A 646 0.46 -8.53 53.91
N ILE A 647 0.84 -9.72 53.47
CA ILE A 647 1.05 -10.87 54.35
C ILE A 647 2.34 -10.65 55.13
N ARG A 648 2.25 -10.74 56.46
CA ARG A 648 3.37 -10.56 57.37
C ARG A 648 3.72 -11.87 58.05
N LEU A 649 5.02 -12.11 58.21
CA LEU A 649 5.57 -13.20 58.99
C LEU A 649 5.25 -13.00 60.49
N PRO A 650 5.37 -14.05 61.33
CA PRO A 650 5.11 -13.94 62.78
C PRO A 650 5.92 -12.85 63.50
N ASN A 651 7.06 -12.44 62.93
CA ASN A 651 7.92 -11.35 63.42
C ASN A 651 7.48 -9.94 62.96
N GLY A 652 6.32 -9.81 62.33
CA GLY A 652 5.75 -8.55 61.85
C GLY A 652 6.35 -8.00 60.55
N LYS A 653 7.39 -8.62 59.98
CA LYS A 653 7.97 -8.22 58.68
C LYS A 653 7.12 -8.74 57.50
N PRO A 654 7.03 -8.02 56.38
CA PRO A 654 6.39 -8.53 55.16
C PRO A 654 7.04 -9.83 54.69
N GLU A 655 6.23 -10.84 54.35
CA GLU A 655 6.70 -11.97 53.55
C GLU A 655 7.05 -11.43 52.15
N LEU A 656 8.22 -11.76 51.62
CA LEU A 656 8.70 -11.23 50.33
C LEU A 656 8.64 -12.31 49.26
N LEU A 657 8.11 -11.95 48.09
CA LEU A 657 8.15 -12.73 46.86
C LEU A 657 9.17 -12.14 45.89
N MET A 658 9.83 -13.03 45.13
CA MET A 658 10.70 -12.67 44.02
C MET A 658 9.86 -12.53 42.74
N GLU A 659 10.03 -11.44 41.98
CA GLU A 659 9.41 -11.26 40.66
C GLU A 659 10.46 -10.87 39.61
N PRO A 660 10.73 -11.71 38.60
CA PRO A 660 10.23 -13.09 38.47
C PRO A 660 10.82 -14.07 39.48
N ASP A 661 10.06 -15.12 39.81
CA ASP A 661 10.54 -16.28 40.57
C ASP A 661 11.06 -17.35 39.61
N LEU A 662 12.29 -17.15 39.14
CA LEU A 662 12.92 -18.00 38.12
C LEU A 662 13.09 -19.46 38.57
N ALA A 663 13.01 -19.76 39.86
CA ALA A 663 13.09 -21.13 40.37
C ALA A 663 11.86 -21.99 40.00
N LYS A 664 10.76 -21.36 39.57
CA LYS A 664 9.55 -22.05 39.12
C LYS A 664 9.58 -22.50 37.66
N ILE A 665 10.59 -22.08 36.90
CA ILE A 665 10.77 -22.49 35.51
C ILE A 665 11.49 -23.83 35.50
N VAL A 666 10.91 -24.84 34.85
CA VAL A 666 11.60 -26.11 34.62
C VAL A 666 12.44 -25.98 33.34
N TRP A 667 13.67 -25.48 33.48
CA TRP A 667 14.54 -25.11 32.36
C TRP A 667 14.79 -26.25 31.35
N ALA A 668 14.82 -27.50 31.82
CA ALA A 668 14.94 -28.68 30.96
C ALA A 668 13.78 -28.85 29.96
N HIS A 669 12.56 -28.43 30.32
CA HIS A 669 11.40 -28.49 29.42
C HIS A 669 11.43 -27.37 28.37
N VAL A 670 12.00 -26.23 28.73
CA VAL A 670 12.05 -25.04 27.88
C VAL A 670 13.10 -25.20 26.77
N GLY A 671 14.24 -25.82 27.11
CA GLY A 671 15.38 -25.94 26.21
C GLY A 671 15.80 -24.56 25.67
N GLU A 672 16.10 -24.50 24.37
CA GLU A 672 16.39 -23.24 23.67
C GLU A 672 15.15 -22.66 22.94
N GLY A 673 13.93 -23.01 23.35
CA GLY A 673 12.70 -22.50 22.75
C GLY A 673 12.34 -23.14 21.40
N ALA A 674 12.57 -24.45 21.27
CA ALA A 674 12.14 -25.23 20.10
C ALA A 674 10.61 -25.36 20.01
N ASP A 675 9.94 -25.44 21.15
CA ASP A 675 8.48 -25.42 21.27
C ASP A 675 8.07 -24.14 22.01
N LEU A 676 7.41 -23.23 21.27
CA LEU A 676 7.04 -21.93 21.81
C LEU A 676 5.83 -22.00 22.76
N ASP A 677 4.97 -23.03 22.67
CA ASP A 677 3.87 -23.26 23.60
C ASP A 677 4.39 -23.75 24.96
N VAL A 678 5.33 -24.71 24.94
CA VAL A 678 6.01 -25.19 26.15
C VAL A 678 6.84 -24.07 26.78
N PHE A 679 7.61 -23.35 25.97
CA PHE A 679 8.38 -22.17 26.43
C PHE A 679 7.48 -21.16 27.13
N SER A 680 6.34 -20.82 26.50
CA SER A 680 5.36 -19.89 27.04
C SER A 680 4.82 -20.33 28.40
N THR A 681 4.39 -21.59 28.49
CA THR A 681 3.74 -22.18 29.67
C THR A 681 4.68 -22.24 30.88
N GLU A 682 5.95 -22.60 30.65
CA GLU A 682 6.95 -22.68 31.72
C GLU A 682 7.35 -21.29 32.23
N PHE A 683 7.55 -20.30 31.34
CA PHE A 683 7.88 -18.94 31.75
C PHE A 683 6.76 -18.29 32.57
N ASP A 684 5.50 -18.57 32.25
CA ASP A 684 4.34 -18.02 32.98
C ASP A 684 4.32 -18.44 34.46
N LYS A 685 4.87 -19.62 34.82
CA LYS A 685 4.98 -20.09 36.23
C LYS A 685 5.80 -19.15 37.11
N SER A 686 6.77 -18.44 36.54
CA SER A 686 7.66 -17.52 37.26
C SER A 686 7.10 -16.11 37.45
N GLY A 687 5.98 -15.78 36.78
CA GLY A 687 5.46 -14.42 36.73
C GLY A 687 6.34 -13.46 35.91
N PHE A 688 7.11 -13.98 34.94
CA PHE A 688 8.02 -13.21 34.11
C PHE A 688 7.33 -12.01 33.44
N SER A 689 7.96 -10.84 33.58
CA SER A 689 7.41 -9.58 33.08
C SER A 689 8.43 -8.76 32.29
N GLY A 690 9.55 -9.36 31.85
CA GLY A 690 10.52 -8.69 30.95
C GLY A 690 11.26 -7.51 31.53
N ASN A 691 11.48 -7.49 32.86
CA ASN A 691 12.38 -6.51 33.47
C ASN A 691 13.83 -6.88 33.14
N PHE A 692 14.32 -6.40 32.02
CA PHE A 692 15.72 -6.55 31.64
C PHE A 692 16.57 -5.37 32.11
N ASP A 693 17.85 -5.63 32.37
CA ASP A 693 18.87 -4.60 32.53
C ASP A 693 19.64 -4.46 31.22
N ASN A 694 19.43 -3.37 30.48
CA ASN A 694 20.05 -3.16 29.18
C ASN A 694 21.58 -3.09 29.27
N THR A 695 22.15 -2.66 30.41
CA THR A 695 23.60 -2.65 30.63
C THR A 695 24.18 -4.05 30.79
N LYS A 696 23.33 -5.02 31.17
CA LYS A 696 23.66 -6.44 31.22
C LYS A 696 23.31 -7.18 29.94
N ILE A 697 22.37 -6.69 29.13
CA ILE A 697 22.12 -7.26 27.80
C ILE A 697 23.23 -6.84 26.83
N PHE A 698 23.55 -5.54 26.76
CA PHE A 698 24.47 -4.99 25.76
C PHE A 698 25.72 -4.41 26.43
N LYS A 699 26.89 -4.87 25.98
CA LYS A 699 28.18 -4.39 26.44
C LYS A 699 28.35 -2.91 26.07
N GLY A 700 28.53 -2.06 27.06
CA GLY A 700 28.75 -0.62 26.85
C GLY A 700 27.47 0.17 26.56
N TRP A 701 26.29 -0.34 26.93
CA TRP A 701 25.02 0.36 26.77
C TRP A 701 25.04 1.75 27.42
N ASN A 702 24.81 2.79 26.61
CA ASN A 702 24.77 4.19 27.04
C ASN A 702 23.60 4.97 26.40
N GLN A 703 22.67 4.26 25.76
CA GLN A 703 21.52 4.86 25.08
C GLN A 703 20.33 5.03 26.03
N LYS A 704 19.33 5.80 25.60
CA LYS A 704 18.07 5.93 26.33
C LYS A 704 17.35 4.59 26.36
N ASP A 705 16.85 4.17 27.53
CA ASP A 705 16.10 2.92 27.70
C ASP A 705 14.69 3.02 27.10
N THR A 706 14.57 2.83 25.79
CA THR A 706 13.30 2.73 25.07
C THR A 706 13.26 1.44 24.25
N PHE A 707 12.06 1.01 23.85
CA PHE A 707 11.92 -0.16 22.98
C PHE A 707 12.71 -0.03 21.69
N GLU A 708 12.64 1.16 21.11
CA GLU A 708 13.19 1.44 19.79
C GLU A 708 14.72 1.36 19.79
N THR A 709 15.37 1.96 20.79
CA THR A 709 16.84 1.92 20.91
C THR A 709 17.32 0.50 21.18
N VAL A 710 16.65 -0.23 22.08
CA VAL A 710 16.95 -1.62 22.42
C VAL A 710 16.84 -2.54 21.20
N MET A 711 15.73 -2.44 20.46
CA MET A 711 15.52 -3.27 19.28
C MET A 711 16.41 -2.86 18.09
N THR A 712 16.81 -1.59 18.01
CA THR A 712 17.77 -1.12 17.00
C THR A 712 19.17 -1.66 17.26
N GLU A 713 19.63 -1.63 18.51
CA GLU A 713 20.91 -2.23 18.90
C GLU A 713 20.92 -3.74 18.68
N ALA A 714 19.83 -4.42 19.06
CA ALA A 714 19.68 -5.86 18.83
C ALA A 714 19.74 -6.23 17.33
N ALA A 715 19.11 -5.41 16.48
CA ALA A 715 19.16 -5.59 15.02
C ALA A 715 20.59 -5.39 14.48
N ASP A 716 21.29 -4.34 14.91
CA ASP A 716 22.69 -4.09 14.53
C ASP A 716 23.60 -5.26 14.93
N ILE A 717 23.42 -5.77 16.16
CA ILE A 717 24.20 -6.88 16.66
C ILE A 717 24.01 -8.11 15.78
N GLY A 718 22.77 -8.51 15.54
CA GLY A 718 22.48 -9.74 14.82
C GLY A 718 22.88 -9.66 13.35
N THR A 719 22.64 -8.53 12.68
CA THR A 719 23.04 -8.35 11.28
C THR A 719 24.55 -8.44 11.11
N LYS A 720 25.33 -7.84 12.03
CA LYS A 720 26.79 -7.93 11.99
C LYS A 720 27.30 -9.33 12.34
N ALA A 721 26.65 -10.02 13.28
CA ALA A 721 26.99 -11.40 13.62
C ALA A 721 26.81 -12.34 12.41
N ILE A 722 25.66 -12.27 11.73
CA ILE A 722 25.38 -13.07 10.53
C ILE A 722 26.37 -12.73 9.41
N ALA A 723 26.61 -11.43 9.16
CA ALA A 723 27.56 -11.00 8.14
C ALA A 723 28.99 -11.52 8.41
N LYS A 724 29.42 -11.56 9.67
CA LYS A 724 30.73 -12.10 10.04
C LYS A 724 30.81 -13.61 9.83
N LEU A 725 29.82 -14.37 10.31
CA LEU A 725 29.78 -15.82 10.13
C LEU A 725 29.88 -16.18 8.65
N LYS A 726 29.08 -15.50 7.83
CA LYS A 726 29.10 -15.66 6.37
C LYS A 726 30.47 -15.33 5.76
N ALA A 727 31.10 -14.23 6.19
CA ALA A 727 32.44 -13.86 5.73
C ALA A 727 33.52 -14.91 6.08
N GLU A 728 33.30 -15.70 7.12
CA GLU A 728 34.17 -16.81 7.53
C GLU A 728 33.78 -18.15 6.88
N GLY A 729 32.80 -18.17 5.97
CA GLY A 729 32.27 -19.41 5.38
C GLY A 729 31.56 -20.30 6.40
N ARG A 730 31.05 -19.73 7.49
CA ARG A 730 30.34 -20.42 8.56
C ARG A 730 28.87 -20.02 8.53
N GLU A 731 27.99 -20.98 8.77
CA GLU A 731 26.55 -20.70 8.91
C GLU A 731 26.17 -20.50 10.38
N PRO A 732 25.14 -19.68 10.68
CA PRO A 732 24.52 -19.64 12.01
C PRO A 732 24.10 -21.05 12.45
N ALA A 733 24.58 -21.48 13.62
CA ALA A 733 24.32 -22.83 14.11
C ALA A 733 22.86 -23.02 14.55
N ASP A 734 22.38 -24.28 14.55
CA ASP A 734 21.16 -24.71 15.25
C ASP A 734 19.88 -23.95 14.89
N ASP A 735 19.73 -23.53 13.63
CA ASP A 735 18.53 -22.83 13.13
C ASP A 735 18.25 -21.49 13.88
N ARG A 736 19.31 -20.88 14.44
CA ARG A 736 19.19 -19.76 15.39
C ARG A 736 18.42 -18.56 14.84
N VAL A 737 18.64 -18.23 13.57
CA VAL A 737 17.99 -17.05 12.98
C VAL A 737 16.49 -17.29 12.79
N ASN A 738 16.07 -18.51 12.42
CA ASN A 738 14.65 -18.84 12.35
C ASN A 738 14.01 -18.85 13.74
N LYS A 739 14.71 -19.33 14.78
CA LYS A 739 14.25 -19.20 16.18
C LYS A 739 14.10 -17.73 16.60
N MET A 740 15.03 -16.85 16.22
CA MET A 740 14.92 -15.40 16.45
C MET A 740 13.70 -14.80 15.74
N ILE A 741 13.50 -15.13 14.48
CA ILE A 741 12.37 -14.70 13.65
C ILE A 741 11.04 -15.17 14.25
N ALA A 742 10.94 -16.43 14.65
CA ALA A 742 9.76 -17.01 15.28
C ALA A 742 9.46 -16.32 16.63
N ALA A 743 10.49 -16.06 17.45
CA ALA A 743 10.35 -15.33 18.71
C ALA A 743 9.87 -13.88 18.49
N LEU A 744 10.40 -13.17 17.49
CA LEU A 744 9.96 -11.80 17.14
C LEU A 744 8.52 -11.76 16.64
N LYS A 745 8.15 -12.67 15.73
CA LYS A 745 6.78 -12.76 15.22
C LYS A 745 5.79 -13.02 16.36
N THR A 746 6.13 -13.98 17.24
CA THR A 746 5.31 -14.34 18.39
C THR A 746 5.26 -13.22 19.43
N HIS A 747 6.35 -12.48 19.63
CA HIS A 747 6.36 -11.25 20.44
C HIS A 747 5.37 -10.21 19.92
N GLY A 748 5.36 -9.97 18.60
CA GLY A 748 4.42 -9.06 17.95
C GLY A 748 2.96 -9.50 18.10
N ASP A 749 2.68 -10.79 17.93
CA ASP A 749 1.34 -11.35 18.12
C ASP A 749 0.89 -11.29 19.59
N ALA A 750 1.78 -11.56 20.56
CA ALA A 750 1.51 -11.45 21.99
C ALA A 750 1.24 -10.01 22.44
N ARG A 751 1.90 -9.04 21.80
CA ARG A 751 1.56 -7.63 21.95
C ARG A 751 0.13 -7.38 21.48
N ARG A 752 -0.23 -7.77 20.25
CA ARG A 752 -1.59 -7.59 19.70
C ARG A 752 -2.66 -8.18 20.62
N TYR A 753 -2.42 -9.39 21.13
CA TYR A 753 -3.30 -10.05 22.11
C TYR A 753 -3.54 -9.21 23.36
N ASP A 754 -2.48 -8.71 24.02
CA ASP A 754 -2.62 -7.98 25.27
C ASP A 754 -3.31 -6.63 25.07
N GLN A 755 -2.99 -5.92 23.97
CA GLN A 755 -3.65 -4.66 23.63
C GLN A 755 -5.14 -4.87 23.39
N ALA A 756 -5.49 -5.91 22.61
CA ALA A 756 -6.88 -6.25 22.35
C ALA A 756 -7.61 -6.58 23.66
N ARG A 757 -7.01 -7.40 24.53
CA ARG A 757 -7.57 -7.75 25.84
C ARG A 757 -7.77 -6.54 26.74
N MET A 758 -6.80 -5.62 26.80
CA MET A 758 -6.93 -4.39 27.58
C MET A 758 -8.10 -3.53 27.10
N ILE A 759 -8.20 -3.33 25.78
CA ILE A 759 -9.26 -2.53 25.17
C ILE A 759 -10.63 -3.19 25.41
N THR A 760 -10.76 -4.50 25.17
CA THR A 760 -12.03 -5.20 25.37
C THR A 760 -12.44 -5.23 26.85
N THR A 761 -11.49 -5.42 27.77
CA THR A 761 -11.77 -5.44 29.22
C THR A 761 -12.20 -4.05 29.71
N ALA A 762 -11.52 -2.99 29.26
CA ALA A 762 -11.89 -1.62 29.59
C ALA A 762 -13.30 -1.29 29.08
N PHE A 763 -13.61 -1.70 27.85
CA PHE A 763 -14.94 -1.51 27.27
C PHE A 763 -16.02 -2.27 28.04
N GLN A 764 -15.79 -3.56 28.30
CA GLN A 764 -16.72 -4.40 29.07
C GLN A 764 -16.97 -3.83 30.47
N ASN A 765 -15.93 -3.35 31.16
CA ASN A 765 -16.06 -2.72 32.47
C ASN A 765 -16.87 -1.42 32.42
N GLU A 766 -16.66 -0.60 31.39
CA GLU A 766 -17.42 0.63 31.21
C GLU A 766 -18.90 0.35 30.96
N MET A 767 -19.19 -0.62 30.09
CA MET A 767 -20.55 -1.07 29.82
C MET A 767 -21.21 -1.64 31.09
N ASN A 768 -20.51 -2.50 31.83
CA ASN A 768 -21.00 -3.09 33.07
C ASN A 768 -21.28 -2.05 34.17
N LYS A 769 -20.41 -1.04 34.35
CA LYS A 769 -20.65 0.07 35.30
C LYS A 769 -21.93 0.82 34.97
N ARG A 770 -22.21 1.00 33.68
CA ARG A 770 -23.43 1.64 33.18
C ARG A 770 -24.63 0.66 33.11
N ARG A 771 -24.46 -0.58 33.61
CA ARG A 771 -25.45 -1.67 33.63
C ARG A 771 -25.85 -2.19 32.24
N PHE A 772 -25.00 -2.05 31.24
CA PHE A 772 -25.19 -2.55 29.88
C PHE A 772 -24.27 -3.73 29.57
N THR A 773 -24.66 -4.58 28.61
CA THR A 773 -23.87 -5.73 28.15
C THR A 773 -22.94 -5.32 27.02
N ALA A 774 -21.82 -6.02 26.82
CA ALA A 774 -20.88 -5.77 25.73
C ALA A 774 -20.67 -7.04 24.90
N ALA A 775 -20.79 -6.92 23.59
CA ALA A 775 -20.57 -8.01 22.63
C ALA A 775 -19.15 -7.95 22.06
N LEU A 776 -18.57 -9.13 21.82
CA LEU A 776 -17.26 -9.31 21.23
C LEU A 776 -17.37 -10.23 20.00
N THR A 777 -16.61 -9.90 18.96
CA THR A 777 -16.46 -10.71 17.73
C THR A 777 -15.96 -12.12 18.01
N ALA A 778 -15.98 -13.02 17.02
CA ALA A 778 -15.35 -14.33 17.13
C ALA A 778 -13.83 -14.21 17.46
N PRO A 779 -13.25 -15.18 18.20
CA PRO A 779 -11.82 -15.20 18.50
C PRO A 779 -10.93 -15.19 17.25
N ILE A 780 -9.85 -14.41 17.31
CA ILE A 780 -8.79 -14.35 16.31
C ILE A 780 -7.63 -15.17 16.86
N GLU A 781 -7.43 -16.36 16.29
CA GLU A 781 -6.41 -17.31 16.74
C GLU A 781 -5.03 -17.00 16.16
N ARG A 782 -4.00 -17.03 17.02
CA ARG A 782 -2.58 -16.84 16.66
C ARG A 782 -1.65 -17.72 17.51
N PRO A 783 -1.75 -19.06 17.46
CA PRO A 783 -0.90 -19.95 18.27
C PRO A 783 0.60 -19.62 18.08
N PRO A 784 1.43 -19.66 19.14
CA PRO A 784 1.15 -20.10 20.53
C PRO A 784 0.48 -19.01 21.40
N VAL A 785 0.22 -17.83 20.85
CA VAL A 785 -0.45 -16.74 21.57
C VAL A 785 -1.94 -17.09 21.67
N PRO A 786 -2.56 -16.97 22.86
CA PRO A 786 -3.99 -17.20 22.99
C PRO A 786 -4.78 -16.32 22.03
N GLY A 787 -5.92 -16.83 21.54
CA GLY A 787 -6.83 -16.03 20.73
C GLY A 787 -7.34 -14.79 21.46
N TYR A 788 -7.53 -13.69 20.72
CA TYR A 788 -8.15 -12.46 21.24
C TYR A 788 -9.37 -12.08 20.41
N ARG A 789 -10.25 -11.27 21.01
CA ARG A 789 -11.50 -10.82 20.39
C ARG A 789 -11.45 -9.31 20.21
N LYS A 790 -12.23 -8.79 19.27
CA LYS A 790 -12.47 -7.34 19.11
C LYS A 790 -13.85 -6.98 19.64
N ILE A 791 -14.02 -5.72 20.01
CA ILE A 791 -15.33 -5.15 20.35
C ILE A 791 -16.24 -5.27 19.12
N ASP A 792 -17.42 -5.84 19.33
CA ASP A 792 -18.49 -5.82 18.33
C ASP A 792 -19.45 -4.71 18.71
N ALA A 793 -19.17 -3.50 18.24
CA ALA A 793 -19.96 -2.32 18.59
C ALA A 793 -21.41 -2.45 18.08
N VAL A 794 -21.60 -3.03 16.90
CA VAL A 794 -22.92 -3.23 16.29
C VAL A 794 -23.75 -4.20 17.11
N GLN A 795 -23.20 -5.37 17.45
CA GLN A 795 -23.90 -6.33 18.29
C GLN A 795 -24.12 -5.80 19.71
N THR A 796 -23.16 -5.04 20.27
CA THR A 796 -23.31 -4.41 21.58
C THR A 796 -24.48 -3.43 21.61
N ILE A 797 -24.65 -2.65 20.55
CA ILE A 797 -25.77 -1.71 20.41
C ILE A 797 -27.09 -2.47 20.26
N SER A 798 -27.09 -3.53 19.44
CA SER A 798 -28.26 -4.39 19.24
C SER A 798 -28.72 -5.03 20.57
N ASP A 799 -27.81 -5.62 21.34
CA ASP A 799 -28.10 -6.32 22.60
C ASP A 799 -28.67 -5.40 23.70
N ASN A 800 -28.41 -4.10 23.62
CA ASN A 800 -28.89 -3.12 24.60
C ASN A 800 -29.98 -2.19 24.05
N ALA A 801 -30.42 -2.41 22.80
CA ALA A 801 -31.48 -1.62 22.18
C ALA A 801 -32.76 -1.69 23.02
N GLY A 802 -33.37 -0.54 23.29
CA GLY A 802 -34.58 -0.42 24.11
C GLY A 802 -34.38 -0.50 25.62
N ARG A 803 -33.16 -0.76 26.11
CA ARG A 803 -32.88 -0.68 27.56
C ARG A 803 -32.84 0.78 28.02
N ALA A 804 -33.55 1.07 29.11
CA ALA A 804 -33.67 2.42 29.66
C ALA A 804 -32.28 3.05 29.89
N GLY A 805 -32.06 4.23 29.29
CA GLY A 805 -30.80 4.99 29.43
C GLY A 805 -29.71 4.67 28.40
N PHE A 806 -29.84 3.61 27.59
CA PHE A 806 -28.80 3.23 26.62
C PHE A 806 -28.63 4.25 25.49
N GLN A 807 -29.73 4.86 25.04
CA GLN A 807 -29.73 5.90 23.99
C GLN A 807 -28.79 7.08 24.29
N LYS A 808 -28.49 7.34 25.57
CA LYS A 808 -27.59 8.42 26.00
C LYS A 808 -26.11 8.10 25.80
N ILE A 809 -25.77 6.83 25.60
CA ILE A 809 -24.37 6.34 25.52
C ILE A 809 -24.11 5.54 24.24
N GLU A 810 -25.10 5.43 23.34
CA GLU A 810 -24.96 4.69 22.08
C GLU A 810 -23.86 5.28 21.20
N SER A 811 -23.78 6.61 21.10
CA SER A 811 -22.68 7.30 20.42
C SER A 811 -21.34 6.95 21.08
N ASP A 812 -21.25 6.99 22.41
CA ASP A 812 -20.04 6.60 23.13
C ASP A 812 -19.58 5.18 22.77
N VAL A 813 -20.51 4.23 22.55
CA VAL A 813 -20.20 2.85 22.13
C VAL A 813 -19.69 2.80 20.69
N ARG A 814 -20.30 3.52 19.75
CA ARG A 814 -19.84 3.63 18.35
C ARG A 814 -18.46 4.27 18.28
N ASP A 815 -18.29 5.33 19.07
CA ASP A 815 -17.10 6.15 19.09
C ASP A 815 -16.00 5.51 19.94
N TYR A 816 -16.28 4.54 20.82
CA TYR A 816 -15.27 3.92 21.67
C TYR A 816 -14.15 3.26 20.86
N VAL A 817 -14.50 2.50 19.82
CA VAL A 817 -13.54 1.82 18.94
C VAL A 817 -12.72 2.85 18.15
N THR A 818 -13.36 3.94 17.73
CA THR A 818 -12.73 5.04 16.99
C THR A 818 -11.81 5.87 17.90
N ASN A 819 -12.23 6.17 19.13
CA ASN A 819 -11.53 7.03 20.08
C ASN A 819 -10.35 6.32 20.77
N PHE A 820 -10.41 5.01 21.02
CA PHE A 820 -9.26 4.27 21.57
C PHE A 820 -8.10 4.17 20.58
N ASN A 821 -8.38 4.21 19.29
CA ASN A 821 -7.37 4.30 18.24
C ASN A 821 -6.78 5.73 18.15
N SER A 822 -7.52 6.75 18.57
CA SER A 822 -7.16 8.18 18.54
C SER A 822 -6.49 8.69 19.82
N ALA A 823 -6.80 8.10 20.98
CA ALA A 823 -6.24 8.48 22.27
C ALA A 823 -4.82 7.92 22.43
N GLY A 824 -3.82 8.78 22.50
CA GLY A 824 -2.38 8.49 22.40
C GLY A 824 -1.74 7.51 23.40
N LEU A 825 -2.50 6.66 24.09
CA LEU A 825 -2.02 5.52 24.88
C LEU A 825 -1.58 4.33 23.99
N SER A 826 -2.01 4.26 22.72
CA SER A 826 -1.70 3.15 21.80
C SER A 826 -0.41 3.31 20.98
N LYS A 827 0.16 4.53 20.89
CA LYS A 827 1.32 4.79 20.02
C LYS A 827 2.53 3.92 20.40
N SER A 828 2.92 3.86 21.67
CA SER A 828 4.10 3.07 22.09
C SER A 828 3.97 1.57 21.85
N HIS A 829 2.75 1.04 21.85
CA HIS A 829 2.48 -0.37 21.64
C HIS A 829 2.41 -0.72 20.15
N VAL A 830 1.74 0.13 19.35
CA VAL A 830 1.73 0.06 17.89
C VAL A 830 3.13 0.28 17.31
N ASP A 831 3.85 1.30 17.75
CA ASP A 831 5.23 1.60 17.34
C ASP A 831 6.17 0.42 17.64
N ALA A 832 5.95 -0.27 18.76
CA ALA A 832 6.71 -1.47 19.09
C ALA A 832 6.35 -2.68 18.23
N ILE A 833 5.07 -2.84 17.84
CA ILE A 833 4.65 -3.88 16.88
C ILE A 833 5.30 -3.63 15.53
N VAL A 834 5.25 -2.38 15.05
CA VAL A 834 5.88 -1.96 13.79
C VAL A 834 7.38 -2.19 13.84
N LYS A 835 8.06 -1.72 14.91
CA LYS A 835 9.50 -1.90 15.08
C LYS A 835 9.91 -3.38 15.13
N THR A 836 9.11 -4.23 15.77
CA THR A 836 9.37 -5.67 15.83
C THR A 836 9.22 -6.32 14.45
N GLN A 837 8.22 -5.88 13.67
CA GLN A 837 8.04 -6.32 12.29
C GLN A 837 9.20 -5.89 11.40
N ASP A 838 9.72 -4.68 11.58
CA ASP A 838 10.87 -4.17 10.83
C ASP A 838 12.13 -4.98 11.13
N VAL A 839 12.41 -5.27 12.40
CA VAL A 839 13.55 -6.10 12.82
C VAL A 839 13.42 -7.54 12.31
N HIS A 840 12.20 -8.11 12.37
CA HIS A 840 11.89 -9.41 11.77
C HIS A 840 12.21 -9.42 10.27
N ASN A 841 11.72 -8.43 9.52
CA ASN A 841 11.94 -8.32 8.08
C ASN A 841 13.43 -8.14 7.76
N HIS A 842 14.17 -7.43 8.63
CA HIS A 842 15.60 -7.23 8.48
C HIS A 842 16.38 -8.54 8.64
N PHE A 843 16.13 -9.33 9.68
CA PHE A 843 16.77 -10.65 9.83
C PHE A 843 16.38 -11.63 8.73
N ALA A 844 15.09 -11.65 8.35
CA ALA A 844 14.61 -12.47 7.26
C ALA A 844 15.33 -12.14 5.94
N GLN A 845 15.65 -10.86 5.70
CA GLN A 845 16.37 -10.41 4.52
C GLN A 845 17.87 -10.76 4.55
N VAL A 846 18.52 -10.67 5.71
CA VAL A 846 19.96 -10.97 5.88
C VAL A 846 20.26 -12.47 5.70
N CYS A 847 19.31 -13.35 5.99
CA CYS A 847 19.43 -14.80 5.71
C CYS A 847 19.20 -15.20 4.25
N GLN A 848 18.82 -14.27 3.37
CA GLN A 848 18.60 -14.57 1.94
C GLN A 848 19.83 -14.27 1.08
N THR A 849 20.78 -13.53 1.65
CA THR A 849 22.06 -13.18 1.03
C THR A 849 23.11 -14.12 1.51
#